data_AF-C5M9W8-F1
#
_entry.id   AF-C5M9W8-F1
#
_cell.length_a   1.000
_cell.length_b   1.000
_cell.length_c   1.000
_cell.angle_alpha   90.00
_cell.angle_beta   90.00
_cell.angle_gamma   90.00
#
_symmetry.space_group_name_H-M   'P 1'
#
loop_
_entity.id
_entity.type
_entity.pdbx_description
1 polymer ?
#
loop_
_entity_poly.entity_id
_entity_poly.type
_entity_poly.pdbx_seq_one_letter_code
_entity_poly.pdbx_strand_id
1 'polypeptide(L)'
;MARDLTYNAPKIRFVDSEGHEENFQFSNNNSTTDLNSQSSTVNNNNNNQIQNPFSDQSNTNSSDSIQFNVSTPTNDRFPNNQQQPIINYSETNSIYSDSPNTTQRSQFQPLLNSTYRQSSPIPVPISNESNNNLNNNNSIMTQPSGLDRYPKHVQPSSSTSQQSISFQNSNITKDINSSIDNNSNYSSSSFTQNSSNELMGIYDNSQDFSPFGGYPASSFPLSIDEKEPDDYLHNPDPIQDAEYDKNRFIYDLKNMDKRSMGGLIGFIILLIGALAIFIVLPVFTFAQYGSKITTMKYEILTDYTYPMLSAIRQNLVDPDTPEDALTWISKDGDEWVLVFSDEFNAIGRTFYEGDDQFFTAPDFHYAATQDLEWYDPDAVTTENGTLNLRLDAFRNHNLLYRSGMVQSWNQMCFTQGKLEFSARLPGYGNITGLWPGLWSMGNLGRPGYLASTEGVWPYTYDSCDAGITPNQSSPDGISYLPGQRLNKCTCPGEDHPNPGVGRGAPEIDALEGEIHGIIGRVSQSLQIAPYDIWYYPDYDYMEIHNSSVTLMNTYTGGPFQQAVSGVTMLNTTWYQFGDNANNFQKYGYEYLNDDENGYLRWFVGDDPTFTMHAKALHPNGNIGWRQLPKEPISLIMNLGISNSWAYIDWPSLMFPSTMRIDYVRVYQPPDAINVGCDPDDYPTYDYIQNHLNIYHNMNLTTFEQGGYTFPKHKLTGC
;
A
#
# COMPACT_ATOMS: atom_id res chain seq x y z
N MET A 1 0.31 -29.11 7.71
CA MET A 1 0.61 -29.51 9.12
C MET A 1 -0.27 -28.68 10.07
N ALA A 2 -0.96 -29.26 11.05
CA ALA A 2 -1.96 -28.51 11.84
C ALA A 2 -1.38 -27.32 12.63
N ARG A 3 -1.87 -26.10 12.33
CA ARG A 3 -1.55 -24.87 13.07
C ARG A 3 -2.39 -24.83 14.35
N ASP A 4 -1.73 -24.81 15.51
CA ASP A 4 -2.38 -24.59 16.79
C ASP A 4 -2.89 -23.16 16.87
N LEU A 5 -4.22 -23.00 16.94
CA LEU A 5 -4.90 -21.71 16.92
C LEU A 5 -4.98 -21.03 18.31
N THR A 6 -4.42 -21.64 19.35
CA THR A 6 -4.36 -21.03 20.69
C THR A 6 -3.24 -19.98 20.84
N TYR A 7 -2.36 -19.82 19.84
CA TYR A 7 -1.17 -18.96 19.89
C TYR A 7 -1.18 -17.79 18.91
N ASN A 8 -1.60 -16.60 19.38
CA ASN A 8 -1.42 -15.30 18.71
C ASN A 8 0.02 -14.73 18.84
N ALA A 9 1.04 -15.60 18.87
CA ALA A 9 2.45 -15.19 18.93
C ALA A 9 3.25 -15.83 17.78
N PRO A 10 4.09 -15.06 17.06
CA PRO A 10 4.87 -15.62 15.97
C PRO A 10 5.89 -16.63 16.49
N LYS A 11 6.00 -17.79 15.83
CA LYS A 11 7.09 -18.75 16.06
C LYS A 11 8.39 -18.18 15.49
N ILE A 12 9.06 -17.33 16.26
CA ILE A 12 10.37 -16.77 15.92
C ILE A 12 11.37 -17.93 15.81
N ARG A 13 11.71 -18.32 14.57
CA ARG A 13 12.73 -19.33 14.31
C ARG A 13 14.10 -18.68 14.49
N PHE A 14 14.87 -19.18 15.45
CA PHE A 14 16.29 -18.85 15.57
C PHE A 14 17.10 -19.96 14.89
N VAL A 15 17.77 -19.61 13.80
CA VAL A 15 18.81 -20.43 13.17
C VAL A 15 20.14 -19.82 13.59
N ASP A 16 21.07 -20.63 14.10
CA ASP A 16 22.40 -20.13 14.48
C ASP A 16 23.31 -19.93 13.25
N SER A 17 24.52 -19.41 13.48
CA SER A 17 25.51 -19.17 12.41
C SER A 17 26.16 -20.44 11.85
N GLU A 18 25.83 -21.63 12.37
CA GLU A 18 26.37 -22.92 11.93
C GLU A 18 25.30 -23.81 11.25
N GLY A 19 24.03 -23.40 11.29
CA GLY A 19 22.91 -24.03 10.59
C GLY A 19 22.11 -25.02 11.42
N HIS A 20 22.16 -24.93 12.74
CA HIS A 20 21.37 -25.79 13.64
C HIS A 20 20.01 -25.17 14.00
N GLU A 21 18.95 -25.98 13.89
CA GLU A 21 17.59 -25.64 14.35
C GLU A 21 17.30 -26.30 15.71
N GLU A 22 16.98 -25.51 16.75
CA GLU A 22 16.44 -26.02 18.01
C GLU A 22 14.91 -25.88 18.05
N ASN A 23 14.19 -27.01 18.02
CA ASN A 23 12.74 -27.06 18.17
C ASN A 23 12.35 -27.30 19.64
N PHE A 24 12.02 -26.24 20.38
CA PHE A 24 11.50 -26.33 21.74
C PHE A 24 10.03 -26.81 21.75
N GLN A 25 9.80 -28.02 22.26
CA GLN A 25 8.45 -28.52 22.61
C GLN A 25 8.22 -28.40 24.12
N PHE A 26 7.11 -27.76 24.53
CA PHE A 26 6.62 -27.84 25.90
C PHE A 26 5.77 -29.11 26.08
N SER A 27 6.31 -30.11 26.79
CA SER A 27 5.64 -31.38 27.03
C SER A 27 4.82 -31.39 28.34
N ASN A 28 3.54 -31.00 28.27
CA ASN A 28 2.61 -31.11 29.40
C ASN A 28 2.06 -32.55 29.54
N ASN A 29 2.74 -33.40 30.30
CA ASN A 29 2.22 -34.71 30.70
C ASN A 29 1.15 -34.55 31.79
N ASN A 30 -0.13 -34.57 31.39
CA ASN A 30 -1.24 -34.68 32.33
C ASN A 30 -1.30 -36.10 32.94
N SER A 31 -1.24 -36.19 34.27
CA SER A 31 -1.60 -37.39 35.03
C SER A 31 -2.58 -37.04 36.13
N THR A 32 -3.83 -37.46 35.98
CA THR A 32 -4.92 -37.21 36.93
C THR A 32 -4.90 -38.22 38.08
N THR A 33 -4.93 -37.73 39.32
CA THR A 33 -5.33 -38.52 40.50
C THR A 33 -6.14 -37.67 41.48
N ASP A 34 -7.24 -38.27 41.95
CA ASP A 34 -8.27 -37.77 42.86
C ASP A 34 -7.83 -36.82 43.99
N LEU A 35 -8.73 -35.88 44.34
CA LEU A 35 -9.12 -35.69 45.74
C LEU A 35 -10.49 -35.02 45.88
N ASN A 36 -11.44 -35.72 46.53
CA ASN A 36 -12.73 -35.18 46.95
C ASN A 36 -12.57 -34.35 48.24
N SER A 37 -13.20 -33.17 48.34
CA SER A 37 -13.96 -32.81 49.56
C SER A 37 -14.78 -31.51 49.48
N GLN A 38 -16.05 -31.64 49.86
CA GLN A 38 -16.86 -30.70 50.67
C GLN A 38 -17.33 -29.34 50.10
N SER A 39 -18.63 -29.16 50.23
CA SER A 39 -19.40 -27.92 50.06
C SER A 39 -19.29 -26.97 51.25
N SER A 40 -19.33 -25.66 51.01
CA SER A 40 -19.78 -24.68 52.01
C SER A 40 -20.56 -23.53 51.38
N THR A 41 -21.88 -23.49 51.61
CA THR A 41 -22.74 -22.36 51.24
C THR A 41 -22.43 -21.12 52.07
N VAL A 42 -22.21 -19.97 51.43
CA VAL A 42 -22.25 -18.65 52.07
C VAL A 42 -23.06 -17.69 51.19
N ASN A 43 -24.24 -17.31 51.66
CA ASN A 43 -24.92 -16.11 51.17
C ASN A 43 -24.25 -14.88 51.82
N ASN A 44 -24.01 -13.82 51.05
CA ASN A 44 -24.38 -12.48 51.48
C ASN A 44 -24.42 -11.46 50.33
N ASN A 45 -25.34 -10.51 50.45
CA ASN A 45 -25.44 -9.37 49.54
C ASN A 45 -24.26 -8.42 49.73
N ASN A 46 -23.85 -7.73 48.67
CA ASN A 46 -23.38 -6.34 48.76
C ASN A 46 -23.55 -5.63 47.42
N ASN A 47 -24.27 -4.51 47.43
CA ASN A 47 -24.24 -3.56 46.32
C ASN A 47 -22.92 -2.81 46.36
N ASN A 48 -22.17 -2.79 45.26
CA ASN A 48 -21.13 -1.79 45.00
C ASN A 48 -21.12 -1.49 43.51
N GLN A 49 -21.43 -0.25 43.15
CA GLN A 49 -21.21 0.25 41.79
C GLN A 49 -19.72 0.51 41.61
N ILE A 50 -19.09 -0.16 40.66
CA ILE A 50 -17.70 0.13 40.27
C ILE A 50 -17.74 1.24 39.23
N GLN A 51 -17.15 2.40 39.56
CA GLN A 51 -17.03 3.51 38.61
C GLN A 51 -15.88 3.24 37.63
N ASN A 52 -16.13 3.52 36.34
CA ASN A 52 -15.09 3.54 35.31
C ASN A 52 -14.13 4.73 35.57
N PRO A 53 -12.80 4.52 35.64
CA PRO A 53 -11.84 5.58 35.98
C PRO A 53 -11.55 6.58 34.84
N PHE A 54 -12.07 6.39 33.62
CA PHE A 54 -11.77 7.22 32.46
C PHE A 54 -12.87 8.24 32.11
N SER A 55 -13.24 9.08 33.09
CA SER A 55 -14.10 10.24 32.86
C SER A 55 -13.48 11.52 33.45
N ASP A 56 -12.58 12.16 32.70
CA ASP A 56 -12.00 13.45 33.08
C ASP A 56 -12.45 14.57 32.12
N GLN A 57 -12.64 15.77 32.64
CA GLN A 57 -13.36 16.85 31.94
C GLN A 57 -12.44 17.95 31.42
N SER A 58 -12.53 18.27 30.12
CA SER A 58 -11.99 19.51 29.55
C SER A 58 -13.11 20.41 28.99
N ASN A 59 -13.85 21.07 29.87
CA ASN A 59 -14.82 22.10 29.48
C ASN A 59 -14.11 23.39 29.04
N THR A 60 -14.38 23.86 27.81
CA THR A 60 -14.26 25.28 27.44
C THR A 60 -15.49 25.71 26.64
N ASN A 61 -16.16 26.75 27.10
CA ASN A 61 -17.48 27.15 26.59
C ASN A 61 -17.40 27.93 25.27
N SER A 62 -18.39 27.74 24.41
CA SER A 62 -19.03 28.82 23.66
C SER A 62 -20.53 28.58 23.60
N SER A 63 -21.32 29.51 24.14
CA SER A 63 -22.78 29.46 24.07
C SER A 63 -23.28 29.86 22.68
N ASP A 64 -24.45 29.35 22.29
CA ASP A 64 -25.66 30.20 22.34
C ASP A 64 -26.93 29.33 22.24
N SER A 65 -27.98 29.76 22.93
CA SER A 65 -29.23 29.00 23.06
C SER A 65 -30.44 29.90 22.89
N ILE A 66 -31.34 29.53 21.98
CA ILE A 66 -32.68 30.12 21.87
C ILE A 66 -33.68 28.96 21.83
N GLN A 67 -34.39 28.77 22.94
CA GLN A 67 -35.57 27.90 22.99
C GLN A 67 -36.80 28.64 22.46
N PHE A 68 -37.66 27.93 21.74
CA PHE A 68 -39.10 28.14 21.79
C PHE A 68 -39.81 26.79 21.96
N ASN A 69 -40.96 26.81 22.62
CA ASN A 69 -41.70 25.63 23.10
C ASN A 69 -43.19 26.01 23.19
N VAL A 70 -44.09 25.03 23.43
CA VAL A 70 -45.57 25.20 23.59
C VAL A 70 -46.29 25.46 22.24
N SER A 71 -47.41 24.82 21.86
CA SER A 71 -48.26 23.78 22.47
C SER A 71 -49.05 22.95 21.44
N THR A 72 -49.44 21.72 21.82
CA THR A 72 -50.50 20.91 21.19
C THR A 72 -51.92 21.34 21.54
N PRO A 73 -52.91 21.16 20.64
CA PRO A 73 -54.32 20.98 20.98
C PRO A 73 -54.79 19.51 20.81
N THR A 74 -55.95 19.17 21.37
CA THR A 74 -56.49 17.78 21.50
C THR A 74 -57.88 17.60 20.86
N ASN A 75 -58.26 16.35 20.59
CA ASN A 75 -59.60 15.70 20.48
C ASN A 75 -60.85 16.56 20.13
N ASP A 76 -61.78 16.15 19.26
CA ASP A 76 -62.71 15.01 19.50
C ASP A 76 -63.60 14.63 18.27
N ARG A 77 -63.96 13.34 18.15
CA ARG A 77 -65.25 12.71 17.70
C ARG A 77 -66.00 13.10 16.38
N PHE A 78 -66.10 12.11 15.46
CA PHE A 78 -67.32 11.42 14.91
C PHE A 78 -68.59 12.20 14.41
N PRO A 79 -69.50 11.61 13.57
CA PRO A 79 -69.38 10.53 12.55
C PRO A 79 -70.24 10.71 11.23
N ASN A 80 -70.28 9.67 10.39
CA ASN A 80 -71.35 9.25 9.43
C ASN A 80 -71.47 9.78 7.98
N ASN A 81 -71.25 8.85 7.03
CA ASN A 81 -72.08 8.46 5.86
C ASN A 81 -72.90 9.50 5.06
N GLN A 82 -72.69 9.58 3.73
CA GLN A 82 -73.54 8.86 2.73
C GLN A 82 -73.09 9.02 1.25
N GLN A 83 -73.20 7.90 0.51
CA GLN A 83 -73.56 7.73 -0.92
C GLN A 83 -72.68 8.29 -2.07
N GLN A 84 -72.54 7.42 -3.09
CA GLN A 84 -71.91 7.60 -4.41
C GLN A 84 -72.96 8.07 -5.45
N PRO A 85 -72.62 8.61 -6.67
CA PRO A 85 -71.86 7.84 -7.70
C PRO A 85 -70.97 8.58 -8.73
N ILE A 86 -69.98 7.83 -9.23
CA ILE A 86 -69.46 7.70 -10.61
C ILE A 86 -69.53 8.91 -11.58
N ILE A 87 -68.37 9.39 -12.04
CA ILE A 87 -68.00 9.62 -13.46
C ILE A 87 -66.46 9.70 -13.59
N ASN A 88 -65.91 9.29 -14.75
CA ASN A 88 -64.47 9.26 -15.03
C ASN A 88 -63.90 10.62 -15.50
N TYR A 89 -62.65 10.91 -15.14
CA TYR A 89 -61.52 11.43 -15.96
C TYR A 89 -60.32 11.53 -14.99
N SER A 90 -59.31 10.66 -14.98
CA SER A 90 -58.22 10.43 -15.95
C SER A 90 -57.25 11.59 -16.12
N GLU A 91 -56.14 11.58 -15.37
CA GLU A 91 -54.88 12.20 -15.79
C GLU A 91 -53.70 11.48 -15.11
N THR A 92 -52.88 10.77 -15.89
CA THR A 92 -51.62 10.13 -15.44
C THR A 92 -50.59 10.30 -16.55
N ASN A 93 -49.62 11.20 -16.34
CA ASN A 93 -48.55 11.45 -17.30
C ASN A 93 -47.30 10.65 -16.91
N SER A 94 -47.26 9.39 -17.34
CA SER A 94 -46.04 8.57 -17.36
C SER A 94 -45.16 8.96 -18.56
N ILE A 95 -43.87 9.23 -18.35
CA ILE A 95 -42.93 9.49 -19.45
C ILE A 95 -41.58 8.78 -19.20
N TYR A 96 -41.41 7.58 -19.75
CA TYR A 96 -40.33 7.20 -20.68
C TYR A 96 -40.12 5.69 -20.75
N SER A 97 -40.63 5.07 -21.81
CA SER A 97 -40.04 3.89 -22.44
C SER A 97 -40.63 3.77 -23.84
N ASP A 98 -39.82 3.87 -24.89
CA ASP A 98 -40.30 3.57 -26.25
C ASP A 98 -39.17 2.93 -27.07
N SER A 99 -39.50 1.83 -27.73
CA SER A 99 -38.58 1.07 -28.60
C SER A 99 -39.39 0.50 -29.76
N PRO A 100 -39.16 0.95 -31.00
CA PRO A 100 -39.97 0.54 -32.13
C PRO A 100 -39.42 -0.74 -32.77
N ASN A 101 -40.29 -1.73 -32.99
CA ASN A 101 -39.93 -2.95 -33.71
C ASN A 101 -41.11 -3.47 -34.53
N THR A 102 -41.13 -3.25 -35.86
CA THR A 102 -41.69 -4.22 -36.85
C THR A 102 -41.45 -3.85 -38.32
N THR A 103 -41.31 -4.90 -39.11
CA THR A 103 -41.11 -4.99 -40.57
C THR A 103 -42.13 -4.27 -41.46
N GLN A 104 -41.70 -3.73 -42.62
CA GLN A 104 -41.90 -4.39 -43.93
C GLN A 104 -41.17 -3.74 -45.14
N ARG A 105 -40.96 -4.57 -46.18
CA ARG A 105 -40.25 -4.37 -47.47
C ARG A 105 -40.36 -2.99 -48.17
N SER A 106 -39.23 -2.53 -48.69
CA SER A 106 -39.05 -2.28 -50.15
C SER A 106 -37.55 -2.29 -50.53
N GLN A 107 -37.21 -2.13 -51.82
CA GLN A 107 -35.86 -2.34 -52.37
C GLN A 107 -35.09 -1.01 -52.56
N PHE A 108 -33.74 -1.02 -52.47
CA PHE A 108 -32.79 -0.61 -53.54
C PHE A 108 -31.33 -0.52 -53.02
N GLN A 109 -30.39 -1.07 -53.80
CA GLN A 109 -28.96 -0.71 -53.85
C GLN A 109 -28.73 0.27 -55.05
N PRO A 110 -27.53 0.84 -55.34
CA PRO A 110 -26.19 0.72 -54.71
C PRO A 110 -25.64 2.13 -54.28
N LEU A 111 -24.37 2.38 -53.89
CA LEU A 111 -23.12 2.40 -54.69
C LEU A 111 -21.86 2.71 -53.85
N LEU A 112 -20.69 2.24 -54.29
CA LEU A 112 -19.37 2.63 -53.78
C LEU A 112 -18.67 3.62 -54.74
N ASN A 113 -17.77 4.48 -54.21
CA ASN A 113 -16.40 4.78 -54.70
C ASN A 113 -15.79 5.98 -53.92
N SER A 114 -14.60 5.85 -53.31
CA SER A 114 -13.24 6.18 -53.83
C SER A 114 -12.94 7.70 -53.92
N THR A 115 -11.72 8.22 -53.70
CA THR A 115 -10.39 7.70 -54.09
C THR A 115 -9.22 8.36 -53.30
N TYR A 116 -8.02 7.76 -53.33
CA TYR A 116 -6.73 8.24 -52.76
C TYR A 116 -6.09 9.45 -53.51
N ARG A 117 -5.26 10.31 -52.84
CA ARG A 117 -3.75 10.33 -52.94
C ARG A 117 -3.03 11.50 -52.22
N GLN A 118 -1.69 11.34 -52.13
CA GLN A 118 -0.57 12.15 -51.58
C GLN A 118 -0.50 13.61 -52.11
N SER A 119 0.35 14.57 -51.67
CA SER A 119 1.71 14.56 -51.04
C SER A 119 2.11 15.91 -50.36
N SER A 120 3.25 15.95 -49.64
CA SER A 120 3.98 17.15 -49.12
C SER A 120 5.15 17.57 -50.07
N PRO A 121 6.15 18.48 -49.79
CA PRO A 121 6.41 19.37 -48.61
C PRO A 121 7.01 20.81 -48.86
N ILE A 122 7.04 21.69 -47.82
CA ILE A 122 8.11 22.72 -47.48
C ILE A 122 8.34 23.92 -48.47
N PRO A 123 8.93 25.12 -48.13
CA PRO A 123 9.60 25.65 -46.90
C PRO A 123 9.06 26.99 -46.29
N VAL A 124 9.74 27.46 -45.23
CA VAL A 124 9.62 28.76 -44.49
C VAL A 124 10.40 29.92 -45.18
N PRO A 125 10.36 31.21 -44.74
CA PRO A 125 11.32 31.70 -43.72
C PRO A 125 10.95 33.00 -42.90
N ILE A 126 11.89 33.44 -42.02
CA ILE A 126 12.11 34.80 -41.42
C ILE A 126 11.35 35.23 -40.13
N SER A 127 12.09 35.23 -39.00
CA SER A 127 12.34 36.26 -37.93
C SER A 127 11.21 37.17 -37.35
N ASN A 128 11.34 37.80 -36.16
CA ASN A 128 12.49 37.92 -35.23
C ASN A 128 12.08 38.19 -33.75
N GLU A 129 13.03 37.92 -32.84
CA GLU A 129 13.30 38.61 -31.55
C GLU A 129 12.28 38.68 -30.39
N SER A 130 12.84 38.98 -29.21
CA SER A 130 12.23 38.84 -27.88
C SER A 130 12.67 39.97 -26.93
N ASN A 131 12.04 40.00 -25.75
CA ASN A 131 12.41 40.78 -24.55
C ASN A 131 12.16 42.31 -24.59
N ASN A 132 11.03 42.71 -24.01
CA ASN A 132 11.03 43.92 -23.18
C ASN A 132 11.87 43.66 -21.92
N ASN A 133 12.63 44.66 -21.46
CA ASN A 133 13.14 44.69 -20.10
C ASN A 133 13.17 46.14 -19.58
N LEU A 134 13.08 46.31 -18.26
CA LEU A 134 13.02 47.65 -17.65
C LEU A 134 14.40 48.32 -17.70
N ASN A 135 14.41 49.65 -17.85
CA ASN A 135 15.04 50.54 -16.87
C ASN A 135 14.74 52.01 -17.14
N ASN A 136 14.88 52.85 -16.11
CA ASN A 136 14.78 54.30 -16.22
C ASN A 136 15.99 54.96 -15.54
N ASN A 137 16.92 55.46 -16.36
CA ASN A 137 17.96 56.46 -16.11
C ASN A 137 18.77 56.46 -14.79
N ASN A 138 20.11 56.40 -14.90
CA ASN A 138 20.92 57.57 -14.54
C ASN A 138 22.37 57.55 -15.07
N SER A 139 22.86 58.77 -15.42
CA SER A 139 24.24 59.18 -15.73
C SER A 139 25.01 58.48 -16.88
N ILE A 140 25.92 59.25 -17.50
CA ILE A 140 26.61 58.96 -18.76
C ILE A 140 28.13 59.02 -18.56
N MET A 141 28.90 58.07 -19.11
CA MET A 141 30.18 58.35 -19.81
C MET A 141 30.74 57.16 -20.61
N THR A 142 30.83 57.37 -21.93
CA THR A 142 31.88 56.89 -22.88
C THR A 142 32.53 55.49 -22.71
N GLN A 143 32.13 54.57 -23.59
CA GLN A 143 33.01 53.58 -24.28
C GLN A 143 34.07 54.30 -25.16
N PRO A 144 35.12 53.63 -25.73
CA PRO A 144 35.25 52.21 -26.11
C PRO A 144 36.60 51.57 -25.65
N SER A 145 37.15 50.47 -26.19
CA SER A 145 36.81 49.53 -27.27
C SER A 145 37.27 48.10 -26.92
N GLY A 146 36.78 47.08 -27.63
CA GLY A 146 37.12 45.68 -27.36
C GLY A 146 38.00 44.98 -28.41
N LEU A 147 38.64 43.89 -27.95
CA LEU A 147 39.08 42.70 -28.69
C LEU A 147 40.16 42.83 -29.80
N ASP A 148 41.36 42.34 -29.49
CA ASP A 148 42.09 41.22 -30.17
C ASP A 148 43.59 41.26 -29.84
N ARG A 149 44.38 40.17 -29.82
CA ARG A 149 44.16 38.71 -29.89
C ARG A 149 45.31 38.04 -29.11
N TYR A 150 45.04 36.99 -28.32
CA TYR A 150 45.95 36.24 -27.41
C TYR A 150 47.48 36.30 -27.64
N PRO A 151 48.26 36.30 -26.54
CA PRO A 151 48.96 35.06 -26.21
C PRO A 151 48.80 34.58 -24.75
N LYS A 152 49.13 33.30 -24.54
CA LYS A 152 49.14 32.61 -23.24
C LYS A 152 50.32 33.10 -22.38
N HIS A 153 50.14 33.25 -21.07
CA HIS A 153 51.27 33.46 -20.16
C HIS A 153 52.14 32.19 -20.03
N VAL A 154 53.45 32.39 -20.07
CA VAL A 154 54.49 31.36 -19.92
C VAL A 154 54.89 31.25 -18.44
N GLN A 155 55.28 30.05 -18.01
CA GLN A 155 55.77 29.81 -16.64
C GLN A 155 57.14 30.45 -16.39
N PRO A 156 57.44 30.91 -15.16
CA PRO A 156 58.80 30.92 -14.65
C PRO A 156 59.24 29.48 -14.38
N SER A 157 60.39 29.07 -14.91
CA SER A 157 61.00 27.78 -14.60
C SER A 157 62.33 27.97 -13.85
N SER A 158 62.50 27.22 -12.76
CA SER A 158 63.80 26.88 -12.19
C SER A 158 63.68 25.56 -11.45
N SER A 159 64.77 24.79 -11.41
CA SER A 159 64.77 23.38 -11.04
C SER A 159 65.62 23.10 -9.81
N THR A 160 65.09 22.28 -8.89
CA THR A 160 65.94 21.49 -8.00
C THR A 160 65.30 20.16 -7.60
N SER A 161 65.99 19.08 -8.00
CA SER A 161 66.25 17.84 -7.24
C SER A 161 65.19 17.24 -6.28
N GLN A 162 64.91 15.94 -6.51
CA GLN A 162 64.82 14.88 -5.49
C GLN A 162 63.64 14.95 -4.49
N GLN A 163 62.93 13.87 -4.14
CA GLN A 163 63.27 12.44 -4.16
C GLN A 163 61.98 11.60 -4.31
N SER A 164 62.07 10.46 -5.00
CA SER A 164 61.11 9.35 -4.85
C SER A 164 61.88 8.05 -4.69
N ILE A 165 61.57 7.28 -3.65
CA ILE A 165 62.25 6.04 -3.31
C ILE A 165 61.29 4.86 -3.52
N SER A 166 61.57 4.05 -4.53
CA SER A 166 61.14 2.66 -4.60
C SER A 166 62.23 1.83 -5.30
N PHE A 167 62.32 0.56 -4.94
CA PHE A 167 63.53 -0.25 -5.15
C PHE A 167 63.41 -1.18 -6.37
N GLN A 168 64.54 -1.36 -7.07
CA GLN A 168 65.05 -2.64 -7.64
C GLN A 168 64.20 -3.38 -8.71
N ASN A 169 64.80 -4.09 -9.69
CA ASN A 169 66.15 -4.07 -10.28
C ASN A 169 66.10 -4.89 -11.59
N SER A 170 67.13 -4.76 -12.46
CA SER A 170 67.49 -5.70 -13.56
C SER A 170 66.51 -5.82 -14.76
N ASN A 171 66.92 -6.19 -15.98
CA ASN A 171 68.26 -6.15 -16.59
C ASN A 171 68.21 -6.15 -18.15
N ILE A 172 69.10 -5.35 -18.76
CA ILE A 172 70.01 -5.67 -19.89
C ILE A 172 69.51 -6.62 -21.02
N THR A 173 69.36 -6.07 -22.24
CA THR A 173 70.13 -6.41 -23.49
C THR A 173 69.83 -5.31 -24.55
N LYS A 174 70.77 -4.74 -25.35
CA LYS A 174 71.72 -5.31 -26.36
C LYS A 174 71.01 -5.83 -27.63
N ASP A 175 71.52 -5.81 -28.87
CA ASP A 175 72.83 -5.43 -29.51
C ASP A 175 72.57 -5.38 -31.06
N ILE A 176 73.33 -4.83 -32.03
CA ILE A 176 74.59 -4.03 -32.13
C ILE A 176 74.71 -3.39 -33.55
N ASN A 177 75.34 -2.20 -33.72
CA ASN A 177 76.02 -1.69 -34.97
C ASN A 177 75.24 -1.50 -36.31
N SER A 178 75.72 -0.82 -37.37
CA SER A 178 76.77 0.23 -37.59
C SER A 178 76.67 0.78 -39.04
N SER A 179 77.51 1.77 -39.40
CA SER A 179 77.96 2.11 -40.78
C SER A 179 76.91 2.61 -41.79
N ILE A 180 77.23 3.31 -42.88
CA ILE A 180 78.35 4.18 -43.33
C ILE A 180 77.71 5.00 -44.47
N ASP A 181 77.93 6.31 -44.57
CA ASP A 181 78.54 6.91 -45.78
C ASP A 181 78.84 8.41 -45.62
N ASN A 182 79.59 8.96 -46.57
CA ASN A 182 80.22 10.27 -46.46
C ASN A 182 80.16 11.09 -47.77
N ASN A 183 80.51 12.38 -47.65
CA ASN A 183 80.91 13.31 -48.73
C ASN A 183 79.89 13.91 -49.73
N SER A 184 79.88 15.25 -49.70
CA SER A 184 79.99 16.15 -50.88
C SER A 184 78.70 16.47 -51.68
N ASN A 185 78.55 17.63 -52.36
CA ASN A 185 79.51 18.73 -52.62
C ASN A 185 78.81 20.06 -53.04
N TYR A 186 79.57 21.16 -53.11
CA TYR A 186 79.33 22.42 -53.87
C TYR A 186 77.91 23.07 -53.86
N SER A 187 77.70 24.18 -53.12
CA SER A 187 77.81 25.59 -53.60
C SER A 187 76.50 26.18 -54.18
N SER A 188 76.29 27.51 -54.31
CA SER A 188 77.21 28.67 -54.31
C SER A 188 76.51 29.99 -53.88
N SER A 189 77.31 31.07 -53.75
CA SER A 189 76.93 32.51 -53.76
C SER A 189 76.00 33.06 -52.66
N SER A 190 76.20 34.29 -52.13
CA SER A 190 77.25 35.30 -52.38
C SER A 190 77.22 36.44 -51.34
N PHE A 191 78.40 36.87 -50.84
CA PHE A 191 78.78 38.19 -50.25
C PHE A 191 77.83 38.83 -49.18
N THR A 192 78.22 39.11 -47.92
CA THR A 192 79.30 39.99 -47.36
C THR A 192 79.18 41.46 -47.80
N GLN A 193 79.49 42.50 -46.99
CA GLN A 193 80.43 42.58 -45.87
C GLN A 193 80.27 43.87 -45.00
N ASN A 194 80.36 43.77 -43.66
CA ASN A 194 80.75 44.78 -42.63
C ASN A 194 80.07 46.20 -42.65
N SER A 195 80.29 47.19 -41.77
CA SER A 195 81.15 47.39 -40.56
C SER A 195 80.45 48.37 -39.58
N SER A 196 80.27 48.07 -38.30
CA SER A 196 81.07 48.51 -37.12
C SER A 196 81.12 50.02 -36.77
N ASN A 197 80.66 50.35 -35.55
CA ASN A 197 81.07 51.43 -34.61
C ASN A 197 81.18 52.91 -35.07
N GLU A 198 80.57 53.83 -34.30
CA GLU A 198 81.32 54.75 -33.42
C GLU A 198 80.44 55.43 -32.33
N LEU A 199 80.98 56.39 -31.57
CA LEU A 199 80.55 56.81 -30.21
C LEU A 199 80.52 58.35 -30.05
N MET A 200 79.88 58.85 -28.97
CA MET A 200 80.04 60.19 -28.36
C MET A 200 79.20 61.34 -29.00
N GLY A 201 78.66 62.33 -28.27
CA GLY A 201 78.65 62.60 -26.81
C GLY A 201 77.92 63.93 -26.48
N ILE A 202 78.37 64.64 -25.41
CA ILE A 202 77.94 66.01 -24.96
C ILE A 202 76.61 66.02 -24.17
N TYR A 203 76.55 66.24 -22.84
CA TYR A 203 76.89 67.40 -21.96
C TYR A 203 75.84 68.53 -21.91
N ASP A 204 75.11 68.65 -20.78
CA ASP A 204 74.97 69.90 -19.99
C ASP A 204 74.53 69.57 -18.53
N ASN A 205 74.33 70.58 -17.68
CA ASN A 205 74.56 70.51 -16.23
C ASN A 205 73.34 70.28 -15.31
N SER A 206 73.71 69.83 -14.11
CA SER A 206 72.91 69.60 -12.90
C SER A 206 71.87 70.66 -12.51
N GLN A 207 70.72 70.17 -12.02
CA GLN A 207 70.03 70.78 -10.88
C GLN A 207 69.79 69.71 -9.80
N ASP A 208 70.52 69.81 -8.69
CA ASP A 208 70.18 69.08 -7.46
C ASP A 208 68.93 69.70 -6.83
N PHE A 209 67.90 68.89 -6.57
CA PHE A 209 66.84 69.29 -5.65
C PHE A 209 66.31 68.11 -4.83
N SER A 210 66.49 68.17 -3.52
CA SER A 210 66.09 67.12 -2.58
C SER A 210 64.56 67.08 -2.41
N PRO A 211 63.94 65.88 -2.29
CA PRO A 211 62.50 65.75 -2.02
C PRO A 211 62.08 66.29 -0.65
N PHE A 212 63.01 66.64 0.24
CA PHE A 212 62.73 67.16 1.59
C PHE A 212 62.76 68.70 1.71
N GLY A 213 63.03 69.42 0.62
CA GLY A 213 62.78 70.86 0.52
C GLY A 213 63.85 71.80 1.12
N GLY A 214 64.58 72.48 0.24
CA GLY A 214 65.20 73.78 0.54
C GLY A 214 66.61 73.79 1.16
N TYR A 215 67.18 72.66 1.54
CA TYR A 215 68.57 72.57 2.05
C TYR A 215 69.48 71.79 1.09
N PRO A 216 70.76 72.20 0.91
CA PRO A 216 71.70 71.49 0.04
C PRO A 216 72.16 70.17 0.67
N ALA A 217 72.33 69.13 -0.16
CA ALA A 217 72.60 67.75 0.27
C ALA A 217 73.87 67.58 1.13
N SER A 218 74.84 68.49 1.03
CA SER A 218 76.03 68.57 1.90
C SER A 218 75.74 68.88 3.38
N SER A 219 74.47 69.10 3.75
CA SER A 219 74.03 69.42 5.11
C SER A 219 73.60 68.20 5.93
N PHE A 220 73.52 67.01 5.31
CA PHE A 220 73.22 65.74 6.00
C PHE A 220 74.47 64.87 6.06
N PRO A 221 75.21 64.84 7.19
CA PRO A 221 76.36 63.97 7.38
C PRO A 221 75.91 62.53 7.70
N LEU A 222 75.21 61.89 6.77
CA LEU A 222 74.91 60.45 6.84
C LEU A 222 76.16 59.67 6.40
N SER A 223 77.09 59.49 7.34
CA SER A 223 78.20 58.54 7.17
C SER A 223 77.65 57.12 7.13
N ILE A 224 77.80 56.44 5.98
CA ILE A 224 77.26 55.08 5.75
C ILE A 224 77.91 54.00 6.64
N ASP A 225 78.96 54.36 7.39
CA ASP A 225 79.63 53.53 8.39
C ASP A 225 79.08 53.73 9.82
N GLU A 226 78.17 54.68 10.04
CA GLU A 226 77.56 54.96 11.35
C GLU A 226 76.23 54.20 11.50
N LYS A 227 76.22 53.22 12.42
CA LYS A 227 75.11 52.25 12.55
C LYS A 227 73.92 52.82 13.32
N GLU A 228 72.75 52.86 12.69
CA GLU A 228 71.50 53.35 13.30
C GLU A 228 70.82 52.26 14.17
N PRO A 229 69.98 52.62 15.16
CA PRO A 229 69.41 51.66 16.12
C PRO A 229 68.47 50.61 15.49
N ASP A 230 67.85 50.95 14.37
CA ASP A 230 66.90 50.16 13.59
C ASP A 230 67.51 49.52 12.33
N ASP A 231 68.83 49.63 12.12
CA ASP A 231 69.55 48.97 11.01
C ASP A 231 69.30 47.46 10.95
N TYR A 232 69.01 46.81 12.08
CA TYR A 232 68.71 45.37 12.11
C TYR A 232 67.43 44.99 11.33
N LEU A 233 66.55 45.96 11.06
CA LEU A 233 65.30 45.78 10.32
C LEU A 233 65.46 46.08 8.81
N HIS A 234 66.58 46.68 8.41
CA HIS A 234 66.81 47.20 7.06
C HIS A 234 68.06 46.66 6.36
N ASN A 235 69.05 46.19 7.12
CA ASN A 235 70.19 45.42 6.62
C ASN A 235 70.00 43.92 6.93
N PRO A 236 69.58 43.09 5.97
CA PRO A 236 69.36 41.66 6.21
C PRO A 236 70.68 40.93 6.48
N ASP A 237 70.71 40.11 7.53
CA ASP A 237 71.83 39.23 7.86
C ASP A 237 71.49 37.82 7.36
N PRO A 238 72.04 37.37 6.21
CA PRO A 238 71.67 36.10 5.61
C PRO A 238 72.07 34.86 6.43
N ILE A 239 72.79 35.02 7.56
CA ILE A 239 73.08 33.95 8.51
C ILE A 239 72.02 33.92 9.62
N GLN A 240 71.75 35.07 10.26
CA GLN A 240 70.72 35.15 11.31
C GLN A 240 69.30 34.99 10.77
N ASP A 241 68.98 35.59 9.63
CA ASP A 241 67.65 35.47 8.99
C ASP A 241 67.40 34.01 8.56
N ALA A 242 68.42 33.31 8.08
CA ALA A 242 68.33 31.89 7.73
C ALA A 242 68.18 30.99 8.96
N GLU A 243 68.77 31.33 10.11
CA GLU A 243 68.52 30.62 11.37
C GLU A 243 67.14 30.93 11.96
N TYR A 244 66.63 32.16 11.78
CA TYR A 244 65.26 32.54 12.14
C TYR A 244 64.25 31.76 11.30
N ASP A 245 64.31 31.86 9.95
CA ASP A 245 63.29 31.26 9.07
C ASP A 245 63.27 29.72 9.19
N LYS A 246 64.44 29.09 9.35
CA LYS A 246 64.56 27.64 9.60
C LYS A 246 63.86 27.18 10.89
N ASN A 247 63.88 28.01 11.93
CA ASN A 247 63.30 27.71 13.24
C ASN A 247 62.02 28.53 13.53
N ARG A 248 61.45 29.18 12.52
CA ARG A 248 60.46 30.26 12.66
C ARG A 248 59.25 29.89 13.49
N PHE A 249 58.71 28.70 13.29
CA PHE A 249 57.60 28.17 14.08
C PHE A 249 57.90 28.17 15.60
N ILE A 250 59.15 27.98 16.01
CA ILE A 250 59.57 28.01 17.43
C ILE A 250 59.71 29.45 17.93
N TYR A 251 60.17 30.39 17.09
CA TYR A 251 60.26 31.81 17.46
C TYR A 251 58.87 32.47 17.53
N ASP A 252 58.03 32.22 16.54
CA ASP A 252 56.64 32.70 16.49
C ASP A 252 55.83 32.13 17.68
N LEU A 253 56.06 30.86 18.08
CA LEU A 253 55.45 30.25 19.26
C LEU A 253 56.00 30.82 20.59
N LYS A 254 57.29 31.16 20.67
CA LYS A 254 57.91 31.80 21.85
C LYS A 254 57.43 33.23 22.09
N ASN A 255 57.22 33.98 21.02
CA ASN A 255 56.82 35.39 21.04
C ASN A 255 55.28 35.57 20.91
N MET A 256 54.52 34.48 20.92
CA MET A 256 53.08 34.48 20.70
C MET A 256 52.32 35.30 21.75
N ASP A 257 51.46 36.21 21.29
CA ASP A 257 50.61 37.01 22.18
C ASP A 257 49.56 36.16 22.91
N LYS A 258 49.09 36.63 24.08
CA LYS A 258 48.12 35.89 24.92
C LYS A 258 46.79 35.62 24.21
N ARG A 259 46.36 36.48 23.27
CA ARG A 259 45.14 36.31 22.48
C ARG A 259 45.31 35.21 21.42
N SER A 260 46.43 35.21 20.70
CA SER A 260 46.81 34.19 19.73
C SER A 260 47.01 32.82 20.37
N MET A 261 47.64 32.77 21.56
CA MET A 261 47.76 31.56 22.37
C MET A 261 46.39 31.00 22.76
N GLY A 262 45.44 31.86 23.15
CA GLY A 262 44.06 31.45 23.41
C GLY A 262 43.36 30.87 22.17
N GLY A 263 43.60 31.45 20.99
CA GLY A 263 43.10 30.93 19.71
C GLY A 263 43.68 29.56 19.34
N LEU A 264 44.99 29.36 19.51
CA LEU A 264 45.66 28.09 19.28
C LEU A 264 45.12 26.98 20.22
N ILE A 265 44.97 27.29 21.52
CA ILE A 265 44.39 26.38 22.51
C ILE A 265 42.93 26.04 22.14
N GLY A 266 42.13 27.03 21.74
CA GLY A 266 40.75 26.81 21.29
C GLY A 266 40.67 25.89 20.06
N PHE A 267 41.56 26.06 19.08
CA PHE A 267 41.63 25.20 17.90
C PHE A 267 42.03 23.76 18.27
N ILE A 268 43.01 23.57 19.16
CA ILE A 268 43.41 22.25 19.66
C ILE A 268 42.27 21.57 20.42
N ILE A 269 41.53 22.29 21.27
CA ILE A 269 40.36 21.76 21.99
C ILE A 269 39.25 21.34 21.00
N LEU A 270 38.98 22.13 19.96
CA LEU A 270 38.00 21.80 18.93
C LEU A 270 38.40 20.54 18.15
N LEU A 271 39.68 20.41 17.79
CA LEU A 271 40.21 19.25 17.07
C LEU A 271 40.16 17.98 17.95
N ILE A 272 40.48 18.08 19.25
CA ILE A 272 40.30 17.00 20.23
C ILE A 272 38.81 16.65 20.38
N GLY A 273 37.91 17.63 20.40
CA GLY A 273 36.46 17.40 20.42
C GLY A 273 35.94 16.66 19.19
N ALA A 274 36.45 16.99 18.00
CA ALA A 274 36.14 16.28 16.77
C ALA A 274 36.65 14.83 16.81
N LEU A 275 37.89 14.58 17.27
CA LEU A 275 38.42 13.23 17.47
C LEU A 275 37.61 12.45 18.51
N ALA A 276 37.11 13.11 19.55
CA ALA A 276 36.23 12.50 20.54
C ALA A 276 34.88 12.07 19.93
N ILE A 277 34.28 12.90 19.07
CA ILE A 277 32.98 12.60 18.43
C ILE A 277 33.12 11.56 17.30
N PHE A 278 34.18 11.60 16.50
CA PHE A 278 34.32 10.76 15.30
C PHE A 278 35.20 9.51 15.47
N ILE A 279 35.98 9.39 16.55
CA ILE A 279 36.75 8.18 16.85
C ILE A 279 36.37 7.60 18.22
N VAL A 280 36.37 8.42 19.28
CA VAL A 280 36.15 7.89 20.64
C VAL A 280 34.70 7.44 20.85
N LEU A 281 33.71 8.21 20.38
CA LEU A 281 32.29 7.83 20.51
C LEU A 281 31.96 6.53 19.74
N PRO A 282 32.32 6.33 18.45
CA PRO A 282 32.11 5.05 17.77
C PRO A 282 32.88 3.89 18.39
N VAL A 283 34.11 4.11 18.88
CA VAL A 283 34.88 3.06 19.55
C VAL A 283 34.22 2.65 20.86
N PHE A 284 33.69 3.58 21.68
CA PHE A 284 32.96 3.22 22.89
C PHE A 284 31.62 2.53 22.58
N THR A 285 30.81 3.05 21.66
CA THR A 285 29.52 2.39 21.34
C THR A 285 29.70 1.00 20.76
N PHE A 286 30.74 0.76 19.95
CA PHE A 286 31.01 -0.55 19.35
C PHE A 286 31.73 -1.51 20.32
N ALA A 287 32.75 -1.05 21.05
CA ALA A 287 33.48 -1.91 22.01
C ALA A 287 32.65 -2.29 23.24
N GLN A 288 31.65 -1.47 23.60
CA GLN A 288 30.69 -1.80 24.65
C GLN A 288 29.57 -2.75 24.16
N TYR A 289 29.50 -3.03 22.85
CA TYR A 289 28.67 -4.07 22.24
C TYR A 289 29.38 -5.43 22.11
N GLY A 290 30.44 -5.66 22.89
CA GLY A 290 30.97 -7.00 23.13
C GLY A 290 29.96 -7.84 23.90
N SER A 291 29.11 -8.58 23.17
CA SER A 291 28.03 -9.38 23.73
C SER A 291 28.55 -10.47 24.67
N LYS A 292 28.45 -10.22 25.97
CA LYS A 292 28.50 -11.30 26.96
C LYS A 292 27.34 -12.24 26.66
N ILE A 293 27.66 -13.46 26.24
CA ILE A 293 26.70 -14.55 26.08
C ILE A 293 26.01 -14.76 27.43
N THR A 294 24.86 -14.13 27.57
CA THR A 294 24.05 -14.16 28.78
C THR A 294 23.11 -15.32 28.59
N THR A 295 23.51 -16.50 29.04
CA THR A 295 22.65 -17.68 29.07
C THR A 295 21.31 -17.26 29.67
N MET A 296 20.21 -17.42 28.91
CA MET A 296 18.89 -16.99 29.36
C MET A 296 18.38 -17.87 30.49
N LYS A 297 18.89 -17.61 31.70
CA LYS A 297 18.28 -18.03 32.95
C LYS A 297 17.03 -17.19 33.15
N TYR A 298 15.93 -17.69 32.60
CA TYR A 298 14.61 -17.31 33.09
C TYR A 298 14.57 -17.67 34.58
N GLU A 299 14.44 -16.66 35.43
CA GLU A 299 14.08 -16.92 36.82
C GLU A 299 12.60 -17.31 36.81
N ILE A 300 12.29 -18.53 37.23
CA ILE A 300 10.91 -18.95 37.47
C ILE A 300 10.44 -18.18 38.71
N LEU A 301 9.93 -16.96 38.50
CA LEU A 301 9.48 -16.06 39.56
C LEU A 301 8.39 -16.71 40.43
N THR A 302 7.63 -17.61 39.84
CA THR A 302 6.67 -18.52 40.50
C THR A 302 6.52 -19.80 39.68
N ASP A 303 6.42 -20.97 40.32
CA ASP A 303 5.90 -22.20 39.68
C ASP A 303 4.39 -22.12 39.35
N TYR A 304 3.78 -20.96 39.63
CA TYR A 304 2.39 -20.65 39.31
C TYR A 304 2.24 -20.46 37.80
N THR A 305 1.77 -21.49 37.10
CA THR A 305 1.25 -21.35 35.74
C THR A 305 0.12 -20.34 35.74
N TYR A 306 0.35 -19.16 35.16
CA TYR A 306 -0.72 -18.20 34.94
C TYR A 306 -1.86 -18.88 34.18
N PRO A 307 -3.13 -18.78 34.64
CA PRO A 307 -4.25 -19.20 33.80
C PRO A 307 -4.24 -18.34 32.53
N MET A 308 -4.56 -18.96 31.41
CA MET A 308 -4.79 -18.24 30.15
C MET A 308 -5.85 -17.15 30.37
N LEU A 309 -5.69 -15.98 29.76
CA LEU A 309 -6.66 -14.88 29.92
C LEU A 309 -8.05 -15.41 29.56
N SER A 310 -9.02 -15.30 30.48
CA SER A 310 -10.31 -16.00 30.36
C SER A 310 -11.20 -15.50 29.22
N ALA A 311 -10.79 -14.47 28.49
CA ALA A 311 -11.41 -13.99 27.26
C ALA A 311 -10.86 -14.69 25.98
N ILE A 312 -9.77 -15.45 26.08
CA ILE A 312 -9.19 -16.18 24.94
C ILE A 312 -10.00 -17.47 24.76
N ARG A 313 -10.91 -17.47 23.78
CA ARG A 313 -11.72 -18.64 23.40
C ARG A 313 -10.83 -19.75 22.82
N GLN A 314 -11.19 -21.00 23.11
CA GLN A 314 -10.35 -22.19 22.84
C GLN A 314 -10.88 -23.07 21.69
N ASN A 315 -12.15 -22.90 21.33
CA ASN A 315 -12.87 -23.75 20.38
C ASN A 315 -13.26 -22.95 19.14
N LEU A 316 -13.19 -23.58 17.97
CA LEU A 316 -13.65 -23.00 16.70
C LEU A 316 -15.18 -22.94 16.59
N VAL A 317 -15.90 -23.85 17.24
CA VAL A 317 -17.33 -23.69 17.51
C VAL A 317 -17.50 -22.85 18.78
N ASP A 318 -18.42 -21.90 18.74
CA ASP A 318 -18.78 -21.05 19.86
C ASP A 318 -19.47 -21.86 20.98
N PRO A 319 -19.08 -21.72 22.26
CA PRO A 319 -19.79 -22.35 23.37
C PRO A 319 -21.28 -21.99 23.48
N ASP A 320 -21.70 -20.85 22.91
CA ASP A 320 -23.10 -20.42 22.91
C ASP A 320 -23.91 -20.92 21.69
N THR A 321 -23.30 -21.62 20.72
CA THR A 321 -24.03 -22.20 19.57
C THR A 321 -24.98 -23.31 20.06
N PRO A 322 -26.28 -23.29 19.66
CA PRO A 322 -27.25 -24.28 20.13
C PRO A 322 -27.06 -25.66 19.51
N GLU A 323 -27.47 -26.71 20.23
CA GLU A 323 -27.25 -28.12 19.85
C GLU A 323 -27.87 -28.52 18.50
N ASP A 324 -28.96 -27.87 18.08
CA ASP A 324 -29.64 -28.10 16.80
C ASP A 324 -28.94 -27.44 15.60
N ALA A 325 -27.95 -26.56 15.84
CA ALA A 325 -27.12 -25.92 14.82
C ALA A 325 -25.75 -26.60 14.63
N LEU A 326 -25.51 -27.77 15.22
CA LEU A 326 -24.23 -28.48 15.12
C LEU A 326 -24.06 -29.29 13.82
N THR A 327 -25.14 -29.47 13.04
CA THR A 327 -25.17 -30.29 11.82
C THR A 327 -26.00 -29.64 10.72
N TRP A 328 -25.60 -29.84 9.46
CA TRP A 328 -26.34 -29.47 8.26
C TRP A 328 -26.52 -30.68 7.34
N ILE A 329 -27.59 -30.72 6.54
CA ILE A 329 -27.81 -31.76 5.52
C ILE A 329 -27.59 -31.14 4.13
N SER A 330 -26.60 -31.64 3.39
CA SER A 330 -26.21 -31.13 2.07
C SER A 330 -27.30 -31.32 1.01
N LYS A 331 -27.15 -30.64 -0.15
CA LYS A 331 -27.89 -30.88 -1.40
C LYS A 331 -28.13 -32.37 -1.71
N ASP A 332 -27.13 -33.21 -1.47
CA ASP A 332 -27.12 -34.63 -1.86
C ASP A 332 -27.54 -35.57 -0.72
N GLY A 333 -27.78 -35.02 0.48
CA GLY A 333 -28.32 -35.74 1.64
C GLY A 333 -27.27 -36.17 2.69
N ASP A 334 -26.01 -35.74 2.53
CA ASP A 334 -24.94 -36.04 3.48
C ASP A 334 -25.00 -35.12 4.70
N GLU A 335 -24.65 -35.65 5.88
CA GLU A 335 -24.56 -34.90 7.13
C GLU A 335 -23.18 -34.21 7.23
N TRP A 336 -23.19 -32.88 7.27
CA TRP A 336 -22.01 -32.03 7.45
C TRP A 336 -21.98 -31.48 8.87
N VAL A 337 -20.79 -31.46 9.47
CA VAL A 337 -20.60 -30.98 10.84
C VAL A 337 -20.27 -29.49 10.86
N LEU A 338 -20.75 -28.78 11.87
CA LEU A 338 -20.32 -27.42 12.16
C LEU A 338 -18.83 -27.44 12.58
N VAL A 339 -18.00 -26.68 11.86
CA VAL A 339 -16.55 -26.61 12.10
C VAL A 339 -16.10 -25.26 12.68
N PHE A 340 -16.87 -24.20 12.43
CA PHE A 340 -16.65 -22.88 13.00
C PHE A 340 -17.97 -22.14 13.22
N SER A 341 -18.07 -21.36 14.29
CA SER A 341 -19.16 -20.42 14.51
C SER A 341 -18.71 -19.21 15.35
N ASP A 342 -19.44 -18.11 15.23
CA ASP A 342 -19.43 -17.00 16.18
C ASP A 342 -20.86 -16.50 16.35
N GLU A 343 -21.35 -16.51 17.59
CA GLU A 343 -22.72 -16.13 17.96
C GLU A 343 -22.77 -14.72 18.57
N PHE A 344 -21.64 -13.98 18.56
CA PHE A 344 -21.50 -12.58 18.96
C PHE A 344 -22.07 -12.18 20.35
N ASN A 345 -22.36 -13.17 21.21
CA ASN A 345 -23.04 -13.01 22.50
C ASN A 345 -22.25 -12.24 23.56
N ALA A 346 -20.92 -12.30 23.51
CA ALA A 346 -20.06 -11.51 24.37
C ALA A 346 -20.15 -10.01 24.02
N ILE A 347 -20.93 -9.26 24.80
CA ILE A 347 -21.22 -7.82 24.61
C ILE A 347 -19.96 -6.97 24.78
N GLY A 348 -19.79 -5.96 23.91
CA GLY A 348 -18.73 -4.97 24.00
C GLY A 348 -17.38 -5.44 23.45
N ARG A 349 -17.36 -6.47 22.59
CA ARG A 349 -16.16 -6.80 21.79
C ARG A 349 -15.79 -5.59 20.92
N THR A 350 -14.51 -5.31 20.90
CA THR A 350 -13.83 -4.43 19.94
C THR A 350 -13.10 -5.30 18.93
N PHE A 351 -12.82 -4.72 17.75
CA PHE A 351 -12.23 -5.45 16.63
C PHE A 351 -11.03 -4.69 16.05
N TYR A 352 -10.30 -3.90 16.85
CA TYR A 352 -9.03 -3.31 16.41
C TYR A 352 -8.00 -4.43 16.12
N GLU A 353 -6.93 -4.12 15.37
CA GLU A 353 -5.92 -5.10 14.95
C GLU A 353 -5.26 -5.79 16.17
N GLY A 354 -5.65 -7.05 16.41
CA GLY A 354 -5.18 -7.89 17.52
C GLY A 354 -6.10 -8.00 18.74
N ASP A 355 -7.25 -7.30 18.78
CA ASP A 355 -8.22 -7.40 19.88
C ASP A 355 -8.97 -8.75 19.88
N ASP A 356 -9.34 -9.25 18.70
CA ASP A 356 -10.14 -10.45 18.50
C ASP A 356 -9.34 -11.57 17.81
N GLN A 357 -9.72 -12.82 18.04
CA GLN A 357 -9.01 -13.99 17.52
C GLN A 357 -9.25 -14.23 16.04
N PHE A 358 -10.51 -14.14 15.61
CA PHE A 358 -10.98 -14.61 14.31
C PHE A 358 -11.28 -13.47 13.34
N PHE A 359 -11.50 -12.27 13.88
CA PHE A 359 -11.94 -11.11 13.12
C PHE A 359 -11.06 -9.88 13.37
N THR A 360 -11.03 -8.97 12.41
CA THR A 360 -10.43 -7.63 12.51
C THR A 360 -11.30 -6.64 11.73
N ALA A 361 -11.62 -5.51 12.33
CA ALA A 361 -12.13 -4.33 11.66
C ALA A 361 -10.94 -3.49 11.14
N PRO A 362 -10.80 -3.29 9.82
CA PRO A 362 -9.79 -2.40 9.26
C PRO A 362 -10.17 -0.91 9.43
N ASP A 363 -9.16 -0.04 9.46
CA ASP A 363 -9.27 1.42 9.56
C ASP A 363 -8.82 2.06 8.22
N PHE A 364 -9.74 2.24 7.26
CA PHE A 364 -9.39 2.63 5.88
C PHE A 364 -10.56 3.15 5.01
N HIS A 365 -10.23 3.66 3.81
CA HIS A 365 -11.19 3.98 2.75
C HIS A 365 -11.19 2.92 1.64
N TYR A 366 -12.36 2.42 1.25
CA TYR A 366 -12.51 1.39 0.22
C TYR A 366 -12.44 1.97 -1.20
N ALA A 367 -11.21 2.16 -1.68
CA ALA A 367 -10.94 2.81 -2.96
C ALA A 367 -11.51 2.08 -4.19
N ALA A 368 -11.70 0.77 -4.13
CA ALA A 368 -12.13 -0.04 -5.29
C ALA A 368 -13.56 0.31 -5.77
N THR A 369 -14.49 0.51 -4.83
CA THR A 369 -15.88 0.92 -5.08
C THR A 369 -16.12 2.40 -4.82
N GLN A 370 -15.09 3.18 -4.49
CA GLN A 370 -15.18 4.64 -4.23
C GLN A 370 -16.24 4.99 -3.16
N ASP A 371 -16.23 4.22 -2.08
CA ASP A 371 -17.13 4.36 -0.93
C ASP A 371 -17.12 5.81 -0.36
N LEU A 372 -18.24 6.28 0.19
CA LEU A 372 -18.39 7.68 0.66
C LEU A 372 -18.09 7.84 2.16
N GLU A 373 -17.86 6.72 2.82
CA GLU A 373 -17.57 6.51 4.21
C GLU A 373 -16.12 6.05 4.42
N TRP A 374 -15.62 6.29 5.63
CA TRP A 374 -14.42 5.62 6.12
C TRP A 374 -14.84 4.38 6.93
N TYR A 375 -14.26 3.22 6.65
CA TYR A 375 -14.41 2.04 7.51
C TYR A 375 -13.54 2.21 8.75
N ASP A 376 -14.16 2.17 9.93
CA ASP A 376 -13.57 2.56 11.21
C ASP A 376 -13.94 1.53 12.29
N PRO A 377 -13.00 1.01 13.09
CA PRO A 377 -13.32 0.06 14.16
C PRO A 377 -14.30 0.58 15.23
N ASP A 378 -14.42 1.89 15.48
CA ASP A 378 -15.43 2.46 16.42
C ASP A 378 -16.88 2.40 15.87
N ALA A 379 -17.05 2.05 14.60
CA ALA A 379 -18.34 1.70 14.01
C ALA A 379 -18.70 0.20 14.15
N VAL A 380 -17.80 -0.61 14.73
CA VAL A 380 -17.95 -2.07 14.89
C VAL A 380 -17.95 -2.45 16.38
N THR A 381 -19.02 -3.08 16.87
CA THR A 381 -19.03 -3.67 18.23
C THR A 381 -20.14 -4.69 18.39
N THR A 382 -20.05 -5.57 19.41
CA THR A 382 -21.14 -6.48 19.77
C THR A 382 -22.10 -5.89 20.82
N GLU A 383 -23.40 -6.02 20.61
CA GLU A 383 -24.45 -5.55 21.54
C GLU A 383 -25.70 -6.43 21.41
N ASN A 384 -26.38 -6.72 22.53
CA ASN A 384 -27.63 -7.51 22.57
C ASN A 384 -27.58 -8.86 21.81
N GLY A 385 -26.45 -9.58 21.88
CA GLY A 385 -26.28 -10.87 21.19
C GLY A 385 -25.89 -10.77 19.72
N THR A 386 -25.49 -9.59 19.23
CA THR A 386 -25.27 -9.37 17.78
C THR A 386 -24.05 -8.49 17.50
N LEU A 387 -23.32 -8.79 16.43
CA LEU A 387 -22.34 -7.88 15.81
C LEU A 387 -23.08 -6.73 15.12
N ASN A 388 -22.77 -5.49 15.50
CA ASN A 388 -23.28 -4.28 14.87
C ASN A 388 -22.26 -3.68 13.92
N LEU A 389 -22.69 -3.36 12.69
CA LEU A 389 -21.98 -2.49 11.77
C LEU A 389 -22.81 -1.20 11.62
N ARG A 390 -22.34 -0.09 12.21
CA ARG A 390 -23.09 1.17 12.30
C ARG A 390 -22.58 2.22 11.31
N LEU A 391 -23.42 2.60 10.36
CA LEU A 391 -23.14 3.67 9.41
C LEU A 391 -23.65 5.01 9.97
N ASP A 392 -22.71 5.89 10.33
CA ASP A 392 -22.93 7.22 10.89
C ASP A 392 -22.77 8.31 9.82
N ALA A 393 -23.62 9.35 9.88
CA ALA A 393 -23.37 10.64 9.21
C ALA A 393 -22.34 11.46 10.01
N PHE A 394 -21.10 10.97 10.03
CA PHE A 394 -20.01 11.44 10.88
C PHE A 394 -18.77 11.76 10.02
N ARG A 395 -18.23 12.98 10.19
CA ARG A 395 -17.11 13.48 9.38
C ARG A 395 -15.79 12.82 9.79
N ASN A 396 -15.41 11.73 9.12
CA ASN A 396 -14.16 11.00 9.35
C ASN A 396 -13.19 11.15 8.18
N HIS A 397 -11.88 11.26 8.44
CA HIS A 397 -10.81 11.27 7.41
C HIS A 397 -11.06 12.10 6.13
N ASN A 398 -11.75 13.25 6.27
CA ASN A 398 -12.25 14.15 5.22
C ASN A 398 -13.47 13.70 4.41
N LEU A 399 -13.92 12.46 4.58
CA LEU A 399 -15.23 11.98 4.16
C LEU A 399 -16.33 12.51 5.11
N LEU A 400 -17.59 12.29 4.74
CA LEU A 400 -18.77 12.77 5.49
C LEU A 400 -19.50 11.67 6.26
N TYR A 401 -19.13 10.42 6.03
CA TYR A 401 -19.72 9.23 6.61
C TYR A 401 -18.64 8.33 7.22
N ARG A 402 -19.08 7.43 8.09
CA ARG A 402 -18.26 6.40 8.72
C ARG A 402 -19.07 5.12 8.82
N SER A 403 -18.46 3.95 8.63
CA SER A 403 -19.15 2.66 8.78
C SER A 403 -18.24 1.55 9.29
N GLY A 404 -18.83 0.37 9.50
CA GLY A 404 -18.15 -0.84 9.95
C GLY A 404 -17.92 -1.84 8.81
N MET A 405 -16.70 -2.37 8.74
CA MET A 405 -16.34 -3.58 8.01
C MET A 405 -15.61 -4.51 8.98
N VAL A 406 -15.79 -5.82 8.83
CA VAL A 406 -15.08 -6.87 9.56
C VAL A 406 -14.60 -7.91 8.56
N GLN A 407 -13.32 -8.30 8.65
CA GLN A 407 -12.72 -9.37 7.86
C GLN A 407 -12.13 -10.44 8.80
N SER A 408 -12.06 -11.69 8.35
CA SER A 408 -11.31 -12.77 9.00
C SER A 408 -10.01 -13.13 8.27
N TRP A 409 -9.60 -12.27 7.33
CA TRP A 409 -8.41 -12.43 6.50
C TRP A 409 -7.18 -12.85 7.31
N ASN A 410 -6.55 -13.96 6.90
CA ASN A 410 -5.38 -14.59 7.53
C ASN A 410 -5.56 -15.02 9.01
N GLN A 411 -6.76 -14.91 9.57
CA GLN A 411 -7.15 -15.37 10.92
C GLN A 411 -7.95 -16.69 10.84
N MET A 412 -9.04 -16.69 10.08
CA MET A 412 -9.91 -17.85 9.83
C MET A 412 -10.30 -17.90 8.35
N CYS A 413 -10.18 -19.09 7.74
CA CYS A 413 -10.54 -19.32 6.35
C CYS A 413 -11.14 -20.72 6.17
N PHE A 414 -11.77 -21.01 5.04
CA PHE A 414 -12.29 -22.34 4.70
C PHE A 414 -12.25 -22.59 3.17
N THR A 415 -12.12 -23.85 2.73
CA THR A 415 -11.87 -24.19 1.30
C THR A 415 -13.09 -24.77 0.56
N GLN A 416 -14.10 -25.24 1.29
CA GLN A 416 -15.40 -25.72 0.80
C GLN A 416 -16.38 -25.85 1.98
N GLY A 417 -17.66 -26.09 1.71
CA GLY A 417 -18.69 -26.31 2.73
C GLY A 417 -19.86 -25.33 2.62
N LYS A 418 -20.65 -25.22 3.68
CA LYS A 418 -21.74 -24.25 3.81
C LYS A 418 -21.33 -23.11 4.73
N LEU A 419 -21.52 -21.87 4.26
CA LEU A 419 -21.44 -20.64 5.03
C LEU A 419 -22.86 -20.10 5.24
N GLU A 420 -23.22 -19.81 6.48
CA GLU A 420 -24.51 -19.22 6.86
C GLU A 420 -24.31 -18.04 7.82
N PHE A 421 -24.93 -16.91 7.49
CA PHE A 421 -25.04 -15.73 8.35
C PHE A 421 -26.51 -15.54 8.72
N SER A 422 -26.81 -15.25 9.99
CA SER A 422 -28.11 -14.70 10.40
C SER A 422 -27.98 -13.18 10.51
N ALA A 423 -28.75 -12.43 9.72
CA ALA A 423 -28.60 -10.97 9.66
C ALA A 423 -29.92 -10.21 9.55
N ARG A 424 -29.95 -9.02 10.14
CA ARG A 424 -30.97 -7.98 9.94
C ARG A 424 -30.35 -6.82 9.19
N LEU A 425 -30.97 -6.46 8.07
CA LEU A 425 -30.46 -5.47 7.13
C LEU A 425 -30.68 -4.02 7.64
N PRO A 426 -29.83 -3.07 7.23
CA PRO A 426 -29.86 -1.68 7.70
C PRO A 426 -30.96 -0.85 7.00
N GLY A 427 -31.39 0.24 7.64
CA GLY A 427 -32.35 1.18 7.04
C GLY A 427 -33.75 0.59 6.79
N TYR A 428 -34.39 1.04 5.70
CA TYR A 428 -35.71 0.58 5.26
C TYR A 428 -35.60 -0.29 4.01
N GLY A 429 -36.34 -1.40 3.93
CA GLY A 429 -36.39 -2.31 2.78
C GLY A 429 -37.03 -1.78 1.50
N ASN A 430 -37.16 -0.46 1.36
CA ASN A 430 -37.69 0.23 0.19
C ASN A 430 -36.94 1.54 -0.16
N ILE A 431 -35.86 1.90 0.55
CA ILE A 431 -35.07 3.12 0.32
C ILE A 431 -33.66 2.75 -0.15
N THR A 432 -33.26 3.27 -1.31
CA THR A 432 -32.01 2.92 -1.98
C THR A 432 -30.80 3.75 -1.52
N GLY A 433 -29.63 3.12 -1.47
CA GLY A 433 -28.35 3.79 -1.23
C GLY A 433 -27.41 3.09 -0.23
N LEU A 434 -27.95 2.23 0.65
CA LEU A 434 -27.15 1.40 1.56
C LEU A 434 -26.77 0.07 0.89
N TRP A 435 -25.53 -0.37 1.07
CA TRP A 435 -24.99 -1.64 0.56
C TRP A 435 -24.53 -2.52 1.73
N PRO A 436 -25.44 -3.30 2.35
CA PRO A 436 -25.03 -4.35 3.28
C PRO A 436 -24.40 -5.52 2.50
N GLY A 437 -23.21 -5.94 2.90
CA GLY A 437 -22.45 -7.04 2.29
C GLY A 437 -22.15 -8.14 3.30
N LEU A 438 -22.42 -9.39 2.90
CA LEU A 438 -21.99 -10.63 3.55
C LEU A 438 -21.38 -11.51 2.47
N TRP A 439 -20.06 -11.60 2.45
CA TRP A 439 -19.32 -12.17 1.34
C TRP A 439 -18.01 -12.79 1.82
N SER A 440 -17.21 -13.27 0.89
CA SER A 440 -16.03 -14.07 1.18
C SER A 440 -14.99 -13.90 0.08
N MET A 441 -13.71 -13.85 0.46
CA MET A 441 -12.61 -13.60 -0.48
C MET A 441 -11.40 -14.51 -0.21
N GLY A 442 -10.82 -15.07 -1.28
CA GLY A 442 -9.63 -15.93 -1.22
C GLY A 442 -8.40 -15.23 -0.62
N ASN A 443 -7.77 -15.88 0.37
CA ASN A 443 -6.81 -15.26 1.30
C ASN A 443 -5.56 -14.63 0.66
N LEU A 444 -5.23 -14.96 -0.59
CA LEU A 444 -4.11 -14.36 -1.33
C LEU A 444 -4.34 -12.88 -1.69
N GLY A 445 -5.58 -12.39 -1.66
CA GLY A 445 -5.90 -10.96 -1.70
C GLY A 445 -6.52 -10.52 -0.37
N ARG A 446 -6.38 -9.23 -0.02
CA ARG A 446 -7.05 -8.65 1.15
C ARG A 446 -8.05 -7.58 0.69
N PRO A 447 -9.34 -7.70 1.06
CA PRO A 447 -10.38 -6.71 0.76
C PRO A 447 -9.90 -5.28 1.02
N GLY A 448 -10.07 -4.40 0.03
CA GLY A 448 -9.68 -3.00 0.14
C GLY A 448 -8.21 -2.64 -0.15
N TYR A 449 -7.28 -3.60 -0.15
CA TYR A 449 -5.86 -3.36 -0.40
C TYR A 449 -5.51 -3.67 -1.86
N LEU A 450 -5.71 -2.70 -2.75
CA LEU A 450 -5.65 -2.87 -4.22
C LEU A 450 -4.36 -3.53 -4.74
N ALA A 451 -3.17 -3.16 -4.24
CA ALA A 451 -1.93 -3.83 -4.64
C ALA A 451 -1.86 -5.31 -4.25
N SER A 452 -2.64 -5.77 -3.26
CA SER A 452 -2.74 -7.19 -2.90
C SER A 452 -3.68 -7.96 -3.83
N THR A 453 -4.72 -7.31 -4.36
CA THR A 453 -5.76 -7.94 -5.18
C THR A 453 -5.44 -7.90 -6.68
N GLU A 454 -4.58 -6.98 -7.12
CA GLU A 454 -4.20 -6.85 -8.53
C GLU A 454 -3.67 -8.16 -9.14
N GLY A 455 -4.27 -8.59 -10.25
CA GLY A 455 -3.93 -9.82 -10.96
C GLY A 455 -4.21 -11.11 -10.19
N VAL A 456 -4.91 -11.04 -9.05
CA VAL A 456 -5.20 -12.18 -8.15
C VAL A 456 -6.71 -12.29 -7.95
N TRP A 457 -7.41 -11.18 -7.65
CA TRP A 457 -8.86 -11.09 -7.77
C TRP A 457 -9.27 -10.85 -9.24
N PRO A 458 -10.40 -11.39 -9.72
CA PRO A 458 -11.26 -12.44 -9.14
C PRO A 458 -10.94 -13.83 -9.75
N TYR A 459 -9.67 -14.23 -9.82
CA TYR A 459 -9.28 -15.41 -10.59
C TYR A 459 -9.63 -16.74 -9.90
N THR A 460 -10.26 -17.66 -10.65
CA THR A 460 -10.52 -19.07 -10.27
C THR A 460 -9.84 -20.05 -11.23
N TYR A 461 -8.68 -19.66 -11.77
CA TYR A 461 -8.19 -20.19 -13.03
C TYR A 461 -6.89 -21.00 -12.89
N ASP A 462 -6.92 -22.24 -13.41
CA ASP A 462 -5.82 -23.21 -13.33
C ASP A 462 -5.41 -23.74 -14.73
N SER A 463 -5.39 -22.84 -15.72
CA SER A 463 -4.98 -23.10 -17.11
C SER A 463 -3.82 -22.20 -17.55
N CYS A 464 -3.25 -22.44 -18.74
CA CYS A 464 -2.13 -21.68 -19.30
C CYS A 464 -2.39 -21.36 -20.78
N ASP A 465 -3.20 -20.32 -21.01
CA ASP A 465 -3.70 -19.89 -22.31
C ASP A 465 -3.96 -18.36 -22.31
N ALA A 466 -4.83 -17.85 -23.19
CA ALA A 466 -5.11 -16.42 -23.25
C ALA A 466 -5.65 -15.84 -21.92
N GLY A 467 -6.33 -16.64 -21.10
CA GLY A 467 -7.01 -16.19 -19.88
C GLY A 467 -6.08 -15.60 -18.81
N ILE A 468 -4.80 -15.99 -18.80
CA ILE A 468 -3.82 -15.51 -17.82
C ILE A 468 -3.09 -14.23 -18.26
N THR A 469 -3.36 -13.74 -19.47
CA THR A 469 -2.64 -12.60 -20.07
C THR A 469 -3.39 -11.27 -19.84
N PRO A 470 -2.71 -10.11 -19.94
CA PRO A 470 -3.37 -8.81 -19.92
C PRO A 470 -4.55 -8.74 -20.89
N ASN A 471 -5.69 -8.23 -20.42
CA ASN A 471 -6.95 -8.13 -21.17
C ASN A 471 -7.42 -9.46 -21.81
N GLN A 472 -7.01 -10.62 -21.27
CA GLN A 472 -7.23 -11.94 -21.88
C GLN A 472 -6.70 -12.06 -23.33
N SER A 473 -5.66 -11.29 -23.69
CA SER A 473 -5.15 -11.12 -25.06
C SER A 473 -6.19 -10.57 -26.06
N SER A 474 -7.27 -9.95 -25.59
CA SER A 474 -8.32 -9.40 -26.44
C SER A 474 -8.22 -7.87 -26.60
N PRO A 475 -8.31 -7.34 -27.83
CA PRO A 475 -8.25 -5.89 -28.11
C PRO A 475 -9.65 -5.21 -28.13
N ASP A 476 -10.73 -5.95 -27.87
CA ASP A 476 -12.11 -5.47 -27.87
C ASP A 476 -12.50 -4.69 -26.59
N GLY A 477 -11.68 -4.79 -25.54
CA GLY A 477 -11.96 -4.21 -24.23
C GLY A 477 -12.79 -5.11 -23.31
N ILE A 478 -12.89 -6.41 -23.60
CA ILE A 478 -13.64 -7.37 -22.77
C ILE A 478 -13.16 -7.39 -21.32
N SER A 479 -11.86 -7.27 -21.07
CA SER A 479 -11.24 -7.25 -19.74
C SER A 479 -10.15 -6.19 -19.69
N TYR A 480 -10.05 -5.51 -18.54
CA TYR A 480 -8.97 -4.57 -18.19
C TYR A 480 -8.04 -5.13 -17.08
N LEU A 481 -8.13 -6.44 -16.78
CA LEU A 481 -7.22 -7.07 -15.83
C LEU A 481 -5.79 -7.18 -16.39
N PRO A 482 -4.74 -7.03 -15.56
CA PRO A 482 -3.34 -7.13 -15.99
C PRO A 482 -2.89 -8.57 -16.33
N GLY A 483 -3.80 -9.54 -16.28
CA GLY A 483 -3.49 -10.97 -16.33
C GLY A 483 -3.41 -11.59 -14.93
N GLN A 484 -3.25 -12.92 -14.88
CA GLN A 484 -3.19 -13.66 -13.63
C GLN A 484 -1.75 -13.66 -13.11
N ARG A 485 -1.48 -12.87 -12.07
CA ARG A 485 -0.18 -12.73 -11.39
C ARG A 485 0.35 -14.08 -10.91
N LEU A 486 -0.53 -14.91 -10.36
CA LEU A 486 -0.19 -16.22 -9.80
C LEU A 486 -0.78 -17.34 -10.67
N ASN A 487 -0.22 -17.52 -11.86
CA ASN A 487 -0.73 -18.47 -12.85
C ASN A 487 0.02 -19.81 -12.87
N LYS A 488 -0.67 -20.86 -13.37
CA LYS A 488 -0.17 -22.23 -13.48
C LYS A 488 1.19 -22.37 -14.19
N CYS A 489 1.58 -21.40 -15.03
CA CYS A 489 2.76 -21.49 -15.88
C CYS A 489 3.75 -20.33 -15.73
N THR A 490 3.81 -19.74 -14.54
CA THR A 490 4.92 -18.89 -14.07
C THR A 490 6.29 -19.54 -14.36
N CYS A 491 7.28 -18.73 -14.72
CA CYS A 491 8.61 -19.18 -15.11
C CYS A 491 9.45 -19.63 -13.88
N PRO A 492 10.42 -20.56 -14.05
CA PRO A 492 11.24 -21.05 -12.94
C PRO A 492 12.07 -19.93 -12.30
N GLY A 493 11.86 -19.70 -11.00
CA GLY A 493 12.58 -18.67 -10.22
C GLY A 493 11.89 -17.30 -10.17
N GLU A 494 10.74 -17.13 -10.84
CA GLU A 494 9.83 -16.01 -10.58
C GLU A 494 8.98 -16.31 -9.31
N ASP A 495 8.37 -15.27 -8.74
CA ASP A 495 7.58 -15.35 -7.49
C ASP A 495 6.22 -16.07 -7.68
N HIS A 496 5.93 -17.04 -6.80
CA HIS A 496 4.67 -17.80 -6.77
C HIS A 496 4.57 -18.69 -5.51
N PRO A 497 3.41 -18.84 -4.83
CA PRO A 497 3.27 -19.67 -3.63
C PRO A 497 3.52 -21.17 -3.86
N ASN A 498 2.90 -21.75 -4.90
CA ASN A 498 3.01 -23.18 -5.27
C ASN A 498 3.12 -23.36 -6.80
N PRO A 499 4.32 -23.18 -7.40
CA PRO A 499 4.49 -23.20 -8.86
C PRO A 499 3.94 -24.45 -9.54
N GLY A 500 3.07 -24.26 -10.54
CA GLY A 500 2.41 -25.35 -11.29
C GLY A 500 0.90 -25.50 -11.03
N VAL A 501 0.36 -24.72 -10.09
CA VAL A 501 -1.07 -24.54 -9.83
C VAL A 501 -1.41 -23.06 -10.08
N GLY A 502 -2.52 -22.77 -10.75
CA GLY A 502 -3.04 -21.41 -10.87
C GLY A 502 -3.83 -21.00 -9.63
N ARG A 503 -3.61 -19.77 -9.18
CA ARG A 503 -4.03 -19.23 -7.88
C ARG A 503 -4.73 -17.89 -8.01
N GLY A 504 -5.51 -17.50 -7.01
CA GLY A 504 -6.27 -16.25 -7.03
C GLY A 504 -6.87 -15.85 -5.70
N ALA A 505 -7.68 -14.81 -5.76
CA ALA A 505 -8.60 -14.37 -4.71
C ALA A 505 -10.03 -14.38 -5.30
N PRO A 506 -10.67 -15.56 -5.39
CA PRO A 506 -12.10 -15.67 -5.67
C PRO A 506 -12.93 -14.79 -4.74
N GLU A 507 -14.13 -14.42 -5.18
CA GLU A 507 -15.12 -13.71 -4.37
C GLU A 507 -16.49 -14.40 -4.51
N ILE A 508 -17.08 -14.79 -3.37
CA ILE A 508 -18.41 -15.43 -3.31
C ILE A 508 -19.29 -14.64 -2.34
N ASP A 509 -20.43 -14.20 -2.84
CA ASP A 509 -21.36 -13.30 -2.16
C ASP A 509 -22.56 -14.07 -1.63
N ALA A 510 -22.70 -14.11 -0.30
CA ALA A 510 -23.87 -14.69 0.36
C ALA A 510 -25.04 -13.70 0.42
N LEU A 511 -24.74 -12.41 0.53
CA LEU A 511 -25.68 -11.30 0.35
C LEU A 511 -24.94 -10.03 -0.07
N GLU A 512 -25.44 -9.38 -1.12
CA GLU A 512 -25.30 -7.93 -1.32
C GLU A 512 -26.69 -7.31 -1.41
N GLY A 513 -27.02 -6.42 -0.48
CA GLY A 513 -28.35 -5.79 -0.44
C GLY A 513 -28.48 -4.60 -1.39
N GLU A 514 -29.60 -4.55 -2.11
CA GLU A 514 -29.97 -3.43 -2.98
C GLU A 514 -31.51 -3.30 -3.07
N ILE A 515 -32.03 -2.23 -3.69
CA ILE A 515 -33.48 -1.98 -3.81
C ILE A 515 -33.89 -1.97 -5.29
N HIS A 516 -34.98 -2.66 -5.62
CA HIS A 516 -35.63 -2.58 -6.94
C HIS A 516 -36.96 -1.82 -6.83
N GLY A 517 -36.94 -0.54 -7.23
CA GLY A 517 -38.11 0.34 -7.17
C GLY A 517 -38.52 0.67 -5.73
N ILE A 518 -39.34 -0.19 -5.13
CA ILE A 518 -39.85 -0.05 -3.75
C ILE A 518 -39.71 -1.34 -2.92
N ILE A 519 -38.96 -2.34 -3.41
CA ILE A 519 -38.80 -3.64 -2.75
C ILE A 519 -37.31 -3.98 -2.71
N GLY A 520 -36.79 -4.32 -1.54
CA GLY A 520 -35.44 -4.85 -1.38
C GLY A 520 -35.22 -6.15 -2.15
N ARG A 521 -34.00 -6.35 -2.64
CA ARG A 521 -33.52 -7.62 -3.19
C ARG A 521 -32.08 -7.86 -2.73
N VAL A 522 -31.64 -9.10 -2.80
CA VAL A 522 -30.26 -9.51 -2.59
C VAL A 522 -29.66 -9.96 -3.92
N SER A 523 -28.48 -9.46 -4.27
CA SER A 523 -27.58 -10.12 -5.23
C SER A 523 -26.79 -11.20 -4.49
N GLN A 524 -26.71 -12.38 -5.10
CA GLN A 524 -25.96 -13.53 -4.61
C GLN A 524 -25.10 -14.03 -5.78
N SER A 525 -23.78 -14.02 -5.64
CA SER A 525 -22.87 -14.07 -6.79
C SER A 525 -21.58 -14.85 -6.57
N LEU A 526 -20.96 -15.21 -7.70
CA LEU A 526 -19.56 -15.60 -7.81
C LEU A 526 -18.89 -14.63 -8.81
N GLN A 527 -17.83 -13.95 -8.38
CA GLN A 527 -16.99 -13.15 -9.28
C GLN A 527 -15.89 -14.02 -9.90
N ILE A 528 -15.61 -13.83 -11.18
CA ILE A 528 -14.84 -14.76 -12.01
C ILE A 528 -13.90 -13.99 -12.95
N ALA A 529 -12.64 -14.44 -13.00
CA ALA A 529 -11.73 -14.19 -14.11
C ALA A 529 -11.00 -15.49 -14.50
N PRO A 530 -10.67 -15.69 -15.79
CA PRO A 530 -11.04 -14.88 -16.96
C PRO A 530 -12.53 -14.95 -17.33
N TYR A 531 -13.01 -14.04 -18.18
CA TYR A 531 -14.43 -13.89 -18.52
C TYR A 531 -14.83 -14.68 -19.78
N ASP A 532 -16.10 -15.07 -19.83
CA ASP A 532 -16.77 -15.51 -21.05
C ASP A 532 -16.86 -14.39 -22.10
N ILE A 533 -16.80 -14.73 -23.39
CA ILE A 533 -16.94 -13.77 -24.50
C ILE A 533 -18.29 -13.02 -24.52
N TRP A 534 -19.31 -13.53 -23.82
CA TRP A 534 -20.60 -12.86 -23.64
C TRP A 534 -20.92 -12.53 -22.16
N TYR A 535 -19.96 -12.70 -21.24
CA TYR A 535 -20.16 -12.61 -19.79
C TYR A 535 -21.22 -13.57 -19.20
N TYR A 536 -21.74 -14.54 -19.97
CA TYR A 536 -22.71 -15.52 -19.47
C TYR A 536 -22.05 -16.84 -19.00
N PRO A 537 -22.65 -17.55 -18.02
CA PRO A 537 -22.43 -18.97 -17.80
C PRO A 537 -23.24 -19.82 -18.79
N ASP A 538 -22.99 -21.13 -18.84
CA ASP A 538 -23.90 -22.07 -19.48
C ASP A 538 -25.10 -22.37 -18.57
N TYR A 539 -26.26 -21.87 -18.97
CA TYR A 539 -27.53 -22.00 -18.25
C TYR A 539 -28.09 -23.43 -18.25
N ASP A 540 -27.64 -24.34 -19.11
CA ASP A 540 -28.01 -25.77 -19.03
C ASP A 540 -27.45 -26.45 -17.77
N TYR A 541 -26.49 -25.80 -17.08
CA TYR A 541 -25.92 -26.22 -15.79
C TYR A 541 -26.31 -25.29 -14.62
N MET A 542 -27.44 -24.57 -14.74
CA MET A 542 -27.99 -23.72 -13.68
C MET A 542 -29.42 -24.10 -13.29
N GLU A 543 -29.72 -24.03 -11.99
CA GLU A 543 -31.04 -24.32 -11.41
C GLU A 543 -31.58 -23.06 -10.71
N ILE A 544 -32.81 -22.63 -11.01
CA ILE A 544 -33.55 -21.65 -10.20
C ILE A 544 -34.64 -22.40 -9.45
N HIS A 545 -34.57 -22.41 -8.11
CA HIS A 545 -35.48 -23.23 -7.29
C HIS A 545 -36.85 -22.58 -7.10
N ASN A 546 -36.92 -21.25 -7.07
CA ASN A 546 -38.18 -20.51 -6.98
C ASN A 546 -38.20 -19.27 -7.91
N SER A 547 -38.59 -19.48 -9.16
CA SER A 547 -38.71 -18.42 -10.18
C SER A 547 -39.83 -17.39 -9.94
N SER A 548 -40.52 -17.42 -8.80
CA SER A 548 -41.47 -16.37 -8.38
C SER A 548 -40.83 -15.28 -7.52
N VAL A 549 -39.64 -15.53 -6.96
CA VAL A 549 -38.88 -14.57 -6.12
C VAL A 549 -37.41 -14.45 -6.51
N THR A 550 -36.81 -15.48 -7.13
CA THR A 550 -35.43 -15.49 -7.61
C THR A 550 -35.39 -15.44 -9.14
N LEU A 551 -34.51 -14.61 -9.69
CA LEU A 551 -34.22 -14.49 -11.13
C LEU A 551 -32.71 -14.41 -11.33
N MET A 552 -32.20 -14.76 -12.52
CA MET A 552 -30.83 -14.42 -12.87
C MET A 552 -30.69 -12.89 -13.03
N ASN A 553 -29.58 -12.34 -12.54
CA ASN A 553 -29.30 -10.91 -12.64
C ASN A 553 -29.06 -10.51 -14.10
N THR A 554 -29.47 -9.30 -14.47
CA THR A 554 -29.17 -8.70 -15.78
C THR A 554 -27.80 -8.00 -15.80
N TYR A 555 -27.23 -7.72 -14.62
CA TYR A 555 -25.82 -7.40 -14.48
C TYR A 555 -25.01 -8.70 -14.47
N THR A 556 -24.07 -8.82 -15.42
CA THR A 556 -23.21 -10.00 -15.62
C THR A 556 -21.73 -9.72 -15.39
N GLY A 557 -21.37 -8.52 -14.92
CA GLY A 557 -19.99 -8.11 -14.65
C GLY A 557 -19.62 -6.74 -15.24
N GLY A 558 -18.33 -6.44 -15.18
CA GLY A 558 -17.71 -5.21 -15.67
C GLY A 558 -16.25 -5.43 -16.06
N PRO A 559 -15.49 -4.37 -16.40
CA PRO A 559 -14.15 -4.51 -16.97
C PRO A 559 -13.15 -5.28 -16.09
N PHE A 560 -13.39 -5.42 -14.79
CA PHE A 560 -12.51 -6.10 -13.84
C PHE A 560 -13.04 -7.45 -13.32
N GLN A 561 -14.27 -7.86 -13.69
CA GLN A 561 -14.88 -9.11 -13.24
C GLN A 561 -16.03 -9.59 -14.15
N GLN A 562 -16.13 -10.88 -14.44
CA GLN A 562 -17.41 -11.50 -14.80
C GLN A 562 -18.15 -11.86 -13.50
N ALA A 563 -19.46 -11.60 -13.43
CA ALA A 563 -20.31 -11.94 -12.30
C ALA A 563 -21.38 -12.95 -12.73
N VAL A 564 -21.40 -14.14 -12.12
CA VAL A 564 -22.57 -15.02 -12.17
C VAL A 564 -23.41 -14.71 -10.94
N SER A 565 -24.47 -13.91 -11.12
CA SER A 565 -25.32 -13.38 -10.05
C SER A 565 -26.78 -13.82 -10.21
N GLY A 566 -27.39 -14.27 -9.13
CA GLY A 566 -28.84 -14.43 -8.98
C GLY A 566 -29.38 -13.36 -8.03
N VAL A 567 -30.51 -12.76 -8.39
CA VAL A 567 -31.21 -11.76 -7.55
C VAL A 567 -32.48 -12.35 -6.95
N THR A 568 -32.64 -12.21 -5.62
CA THR A 568 -33.81 -12.70 -4.89
C THR A 568 -34.52 -11.56 -4.17
N MET A 569 -35.84 -11.44 -4.36
CA MET A 569 -36.66 -10.41 -3.72
C MET A 569 -36.80 -10.67 -2.21
N LEU A 570 -36.61 -9.63 -1.40
CA LEU A 570 -36.59 -9.72 0.06
C LEU A 570 -37.89 -9.22 0.71
N ASN A 571 -38.16 -9.70 1.92
CA ASN A 571 -39.23 -9.17 2.75
C ASN A 571 -38.78 -7.87 3.46
N THR A 572 -39.60 -6.83 3.44
CA THR A 572 -39.32 -5.55 4.10
C THR A 572 -39.22 -5.69 5.63
N THR A 573 -39.73 -6.78 6.21
CA THR A 573 -39.64 -7.04 7.66
C THR A 573 -38.25 -7.51 8.14
N TRP A 574 -37.32 -7.81 7.23
CA TRP A 574 -35.92 -8.22 7.53
C TRP A 574 -34.96 -7.03 7.70
N TYR A 575 -35.48 -5.81 7.71
CA TYR A 575 -34.73 -4.55 7.80
C TYR A 575 -34.82 -3.91 9.19
N GLN A 576 -34.04 -2.84 9.42
CA GLN A 576 -33.95 -2.09 10.67
C GLN A 576 -35.20 -1.25 10.95
N PHE A 577 -35.84 -0.71 9.91
CA PHE A 577 -36.99 0.20 10.02
C PHE A 577 -38.15 -0.26 9.12
N GLY A 578 -39.39 -0.07 9.61
CA GLY A 578 -40.63 -0.44 8.90
C GLY A 578 -41.68 -1.09 9.81
N ASP A 579 -42.90 -1.26 9.32
CA ASP A 579 -43.98 -1.92 10.06
C ASP A 579 -43.69 -3.42 10.22
N ASN A 580 -43.61 -3.90 11.46
CA ASN A 580 -43.18 -5.26 11.81
C ASN A 580 -41.77 -5.63 11.31
N ALA A 581 -40.91 -4.62 11.06
CA ALA A 581 -39.49 -4.81 10.83
C ALA A 581 -38.75 -5.28 12.10
N ASN A 582 -37.43 -5.45 12.01
CA ASN A 582 -36.51 -6.00 13.02
C ASN A 582 -36.37 -7.52 13.11
N ASN A 583 -36.85 -8.27 12.12
CA ASN A 583 -36.57 -9.70 12.06
C ASN A 583 -35.18 -9.95 11.44
N PHE A 584 -34.52 -11.01 11.90
CA PHE A 584 -33.33 -11.55 11.24
C PHE A 584 -33.75 -12.53 10.15
N GLN A 585 -32.87 -12.75 9.18
CA GLN A 585 -33.03 -13.75 8.13
C GLN A 585 -31.67 -14.38 7.82
N LYS A 586 -31.68 -15.66 7.43
CA LYS A 586 -30.48 -16.38 7.00
C LYS A 586 -30.08 -15.99 5.58
N TYR A 587 -28.78 -15.80 5.37
CA TYR A 587 -28.17 -15.61 4.06
C TYR A 587 -26.91 -16.48 3.99
N GLY A 588 -26.65 -17.13 2.85
CA GLY A 588 -25.57 -18.10 2.79
C GLY A 588 -25.45 -18.81 1.46
N TYR A 589 -24.44 -19.66 1.39
CA TYR A 589 -24.23 -20.59 0.28
C TYR A 589 -23.62 -21.91 0.75
N GLU A 590 -23.79 -22.95 -0.05
CA GLU A 590 -23.25 -24.30 0.11
C GLU A 590 -22.46 -24.63 -1.16
N TYR A 591 -21.20 -25.05 -1.03
CA TYR A 591 -20.39 -25.44 -2.17
C TYR A 591 -19.42 -26.59 -1.90
N LEU A 592 -19.18 -27.36 -2.97
CA LEU A 592 -18.10 -28.32 -3.09
C LEU A 592 -17.25 -27.96 -4.30
N ASN A 593 -15.93 -28.00 -4.16
CA ASN A 593 -14.98 -27.49 -5.17
C ASN A 593 -14.46 -28.55 -6.16
N ASP A 594 -15.13 -29.72 -6.24
CA ASP A 594 -14.80 -30.79 -7.18
C ASP A 594 -15.04 -30.37 -8.65
N ASP A 595 -14.11 -30.73 -9.55
CA ASP A 595 -14.13 -30.28 -10.95
C ASP A 595 -15.25 -30.94 -11.79
N GLU A 596 -15.80 -32.07 -11.35
CA GLU A 596 -16.76 -32.87 -12.11
C GLU A 596 -18.19 -32.84 -11.52
N ASN A 597 -18.32 -32.81 -10.19
CA ASN A 597 -19.59 -32.90 -9.45
C ASN A 597 -19.78 -31.73 -8.48
N GLY A 598 -18.82 -30.81 -8.41
CA GLY A 598 -18.92 -29.61 -7.58
C GLY A 598 -20.08 -28.71 -8.01
N TYR A 599 -20.58 -27.97 -7.05
CA TYR A 599 -21.68 -27.03 -7.22
C TYR A 599 -21.51 -25.88 -6.22
N LEU A 600 -22.19 -24.77 -6.49
CA LEU A 600 -22.35 -23.63 -5.59
C LEU A 600 -23.84 -23.26 -5.58
N ARG A 601 -24.46 -23.33 -4.40
CA ARG A 601 -25.90 -23.16 -4.16
C ARG A 601 -26.11 -22.07 -3.12
N TRP A 602 -26.95 -21.09 -3.42
CA TRP A 602 -27.24 -19.97 -2.51
C TRP A 602 -28.59 -20.14 -1.81
N PHE A 603 -28.77 -19.47 -0.66
CA PHE A 603 -29.95 -19.57 0.21
C PHE A 603 -30.42 -18.19 0.69
N VAL A 604 -31.73 -18.06 0.93
CA VAL A 604 -32.35 -16.95 1.67
C VAL A 604 -33.41 -17.56 2.59
N GLY A 605 -33.13 -17.61 3.89
CA GLY A 605 -33.78 -18.56 4.79
C GLY A 605 -33.21 -19.96 4.63
N ASP A 606 -34.02 -20.98 4.92
CA ASP A 606 -33.63 -22.39 4.74
C ASP A 606 -33.84 -22.89 3.29
N ASP A 607 -34.61 -22.16 2.48
CA ASP A 607 -34.85 -22.48 1.07
C ASP A 607 -33.68 -22.06 0.16
N PRO A 608 -33.24 -22.90 -0.80
CA PRO A 608 -32.25 -22.51 -1.79
C PRO A 608 -32.87 -21.56 -2.83
N THR A 609 -32.09 -20.58 -3.30
CA THR A 609 -32.52 -19.60 -4.31
C THR A 609 -32.20 -20.09 -5.72
N PHE A 610 -30.91 -20.31 -5.98
CA PHE A 610 -30.41 -20.90 -7.23
C PHE A 610 -29.17 -21.77 -6.99
N THR A 611 -28.74 -22.51 -8.01
CA THR A 611 -27.53 -23.36 -7.98
C THR A 611 -26.81 -23.30 -9.32
N MET A 612 -25.49 -23.19 -9.26
CA MET A 612 -24.57 -23.30 -10.39
C MET A 612 -23.73 -24.56 -10.20
N HIS A 613 -23.76 -25.49 -11.15
CA HIS A 613 -22.83 -26.64 -11.14
C HIS A 613 -21.48 -26.22 -11.74
N ALA A 614 -20.38 -26.88 -11.37
CA ALA A 614 -19.03 -26.57 -11.87
C ALA A 614 -18.96 -26.53 -13.41
N LYS A 615 -19.81 -27.31 -14.07
CA LYS A 615 -19.91 -27.40 -15.53
C LYS A 615 -20.48 -26.16 -16.23
N ALA A 616 -21.10 -25.23 -15.50
CA ALA A 616 -21.60 -23.96 -16.04
C ALA A 616 -20.50 -23.00 -16.53
N LEU A 617 -19.24 -23.23 -16.12
CA LEU A 617 -18.09 -22.35 -16.42
C LEU A 617 -17.08 -22.98 -17.38
N HIS A 618 -17.59 -23.80 -18.31
CA HIS A 618 -16.81 -24.56 -19.28
C HIS A 618 -15.94 -23.68 -20.21
N PRO A 619 -14.96 -24.27 -20.93
CA PRO A 619 -14.10 -23.54 -21.87
C PRO A 619 -14.91 -22.81 -22.94
N ASN A 620 -14.52 -21.58 -23.27
CA ASN A 620 -15.12 -20.79 -24.34
C ASN A 620 -14.07 -19.89 -25.01
N GLY A 621 -14.20 -19.65 -26.31
CA GLY A 621 -13.23 -18.87 -27.09
C GLY A 621 -11.79 -19.40 -26.95
N ASN A 622 -10.93 -18.60 -26.30
CA ASN A 622 -9.52 -18.91 -26.07
C ASN A 622 -9.19 -19.24 -24.60
N ILE A 623 -10.20 -19.47 -23.74
CA ILE A 623 -10.04 -19.80 -22.32
C ILE A 623 -10.55 -21.21 -21.98
N GLY A 624 -9.85 -21.88 -21.08
CA GLY A 624 -10.20 -23.17 -20.49
C GLY A 624 -11.26 -23.08 -19.38
N TRP A 625 -11.29 -24.10 -18.52
CA TRP A 625 -12.19 -24.19 -17.38
C TRP A 625 -11.91 -23.11 -16.34
N ARG A 626 -12.95 -22.42 -15.88
CA ARG A 626 -12.92 -21.52 -14.71
C ARG A 626 -13.58 -22.29 -13.57
N GLN A 627 -12.78 -22.89 -12.69
CA GLN A 627 -13.31 -23.87 -11.74
C GLN A 627 -14.03 -23.20 -10.56
N LEU A 628 -14.77 -23.99 -9.78
CA LEU A 628 -15.17 -23.57 -8.45
C LEU A 628 -13.93 -23.40 -7.55
N PRO A 629 -13.93 -22.47 -6.60
CA PRO A 629 -12.67 -22.07 -5.98
C PRO A 629 -12.17 -23.09 -4.97
N LYS A 630 -10.86 -23.37 -5.02
CA LYS A 630 -10.14 -24.28 -4.09
C LYS A 630 -9.24 -23.54 -3.10
N GLU A 631 -9.16 -22.21 -3.24
CA GLU A 631 -8.43 -21.33 -2.34
C GLU A 631 -9.00 -21.38 -0.92
N PRO A 632 -8.19 -21.16 0.14
CA PRO A 632 -8.72 -20.84 1.46
C PRO A 632 -9.42 -19.47 1.40
N ILE A 633 -10.73 -19.44 1.62
CA ILE A 633 -11.56 -18.24 1.55
C ILE A 633 -11.81 -17.68 2.96
N SER A 634 -11.56 -16.38 3.14
CA SER A 634 -11.86 -15.63 4.36
C SER A 634 -13.24 -14.97 4.29
N LEU A 635 -13.85 -14.69 5.44
CA LEU A 635 -15.18 -14.07 5.58
C LEU A 635 -15.08 -12.53 5.67
N ILE A 636 -16.00 -11.82 5.02
CA ILE A 636 -16.18 -10.37 5.09
C ILE A 636 -17.64 -10.02 5.43
N MET A 637 -17.82 -9.05 6.32
CA MET A 637 -19.11 -8.45 6.66
C MET A 637 -18.96 -6.93 6.67
N ASN A 638 -19.72 -6.19 5.85
CA ASN A 638 -19.63 -4.72 5.77
C ASN A 638 -21.00 -4.06 5.57
N LEU A 639 -21.05 -2.76 5.85
CA LEU A 639 -22.16 -1.89 5.46
C LEU A 639 -21.61 -0.67 4.73
N GLY A 640 -21.69 -0.66 3.41
CA GLY A 640 -21.18 0.43 2.57
C GLY A 640 -22.21 1.46 2.10
N ILE A 641 -21.74 2.57 1.52
CA ILE A 641 -22.56 3.55 0.79
C ILE A 641 -21.79 4.18 -0.39
N SER A 642 -21.97 3.66 -1.60
CA SER A 642 -21.29 4.15 -2.81
C SER A 642 -22.21 4.48 -3.99
N ASN A 643 -21.90 5.59 -4.69
CA ASN A 643 -22.50 5.96 -5.98
C ASN A 643 -22.06 5.03 -7.13
N SER A 644 -20.96 4.28 -6.98
CA SER A 644 -20.54 3.26 -7.93
C SER A 644 -21.30 1.94 -7.76
N TRP A 645 -21.95 1.75 -6.60
CA TRP A 645 -22.79 0.59 -6.33
C TRP A 645 -24.26 0.82 -6.68
N ALA A 646 -24.88 1.83 -6.07
CA ALA A 646 -26.31 2.09 -6.18
C ALA A 646 -26.64 3.58 -6.29
N TYR A 647 -27.84 3.89 -6.80
CA TYR A 647 -28.39 5.24 -6.64
C TYR A 647 -28.74 5.48 -5.17
N ILE A 648 -28.35 6.65 -4.64
CA ILE A 648 -28.51 7.01 -3.23
C ILE A 648 -29.63 8.04 -3.07
N ASP A 649 -30.72 7.66 -2.40
CA ASP A 649 -31.85 8.54 -2.09
C ASP A 649 -31.61 9.33 -0.79
N TRP A 650 -30.66 10.27 -0.85
CA TRP A 650 -30.20 11.06 0.30
C TRP A 650 -31.30 11.69 1.18
N PRO A 651 -32.42 12.22 0.66
CA PRO A 651 -33.50 12.77 1.50
C PRO A 651 -34.27 11.72 2.33
N SER A 652 -34.21 10.44 1.94
CA SER A 652 -34.95 9.35 2.57
C SER A 652 -34.09 8.46 3.47
N LEU A 653 -32.76 8.52 3.34
CA LEU A 653 -31.85 7.80 4.23
C LEU A 653 -31.86 8.40 5.64
N MET A 654 -31.94 7.53 6.65
CA MET A 654 -31.82 7.89 8.06
C MET A 654 -30.51 7.37 8.64
N PHE A 655 -29.81 8.24 9.38
CA PHE A 655 -28.58 7.92 10.08
C PHE A 655 -28.76 8.18 11.60
N PRO A 656 -28.15 7.37 12.49
CA PRO A 656 -27.34 6.19 12.18
C PRO A 656 -28.17 5.02 11.66
N SER A 657 -27.60 4.31 10.68
CA SER A 657 -28.15 3.06 10.16
C SER A 657 -27.29 1.90 10.67
N THR A 658 -27.88 0.72 10.94
CA THR A 658 -27.16 -0.38 11.60
C THR A 658 -27.59 -1.73 11.07
N MET A 659 -26.67 -2.39 10.37
CA MET A 659 -26.75 -3.80 10.05
C MET A 659 -26.39 -4.62 11.30
N ARG A 660 -27.13 -5.70 11.56
CA ARG A 660 -26.83 -6.62 12.66
C ARG A 660 -26.61 -8.02 12.13
N ILE A 661 -25.57 -8.68 12.61
CA ILE A 661 -25.30 -10.09 12.39
C ILE A 661 -25.45 -10.80 13.74
N ASP A 662 -26.36 -11.76 13.79
CA ASP A 662 -26.76 -12.55 14.96
C ASP A 662 -25.81 -13.76 15.13
N TYR A 663 -25.49 -14.45 14.03
CA TYR A 663 -24.37 -15.39 14.01
C TYR A 663 -23.74 -15.50 12.63
N VAL A 664 -22.54 -16.08 12.59
CA VAL A 664 -21.94 -16.70 11.41
C VAL A 664 -21.54 -18.14 11.72
N ARG A 665 -21.82 -19.08 10.82
CA ARG A 665 -21.60 -20.52 10.98
C ARG A 665 -21.04 -21.13 9.70
N VAL A 666 -20.08 -22.04 9.83
CA VAL A 666 -19.45 -22.78 8.73
C VAL A 666 -19.53 -24.27 9.00
N TYR A 667 -20.06 -25.02 8.04
CA TYR A 667 -20.25 -26.48 8.08
C TYR A 667 -19.46 -27.16 6.96
N GLN A 668 -18.86 -28.32 7.22
CA GLN A 668 -18.04 -29.04 6.23
C GLN A 668 -18.32 -30.56 6.24
N PRO A 669 -18.04 -31.27 5.12
CA PRO A 669 -17.99 -32.73 5.12
C PRO A 669 -17.02 -33.24 6.20
N PRO A 670 -17.39 -34.23 7.03
CA PRO A 670 -16.56 -34.67 8.17
C PRO A 670 -15.17 -35.20 7.82
N ASP A 671 -14.96 -35.62 6.56
CA ASP A 671 -13.70 -36.13 6.00
C ASP A 671 -12.88 -35.06 5.26
N ALA A 672 -13.43 -33.86 5.03
CA ALA A 672 -12.80 -32.77 4.29
C ALA A 672 -12.77 -31.45 5.07
N ILE A 673 -12.64 -31.53 6.39
CA ILE A 673 -12.58 -30.35 7.28
C ILE A 673 -11.27 -29.57 7.04
N ASN A 674 -11.40 -28.31 6.64
CA ASN A 674 -10.30 -27.35 6.57
C ASN A 674 -10.79 -25.94 6.93
N VAL A 675 -10.22 -25.43 8.02
CA VAL A 675 -10.53 -24.16 8.69
C VAL A 675 -9.29 -23.23 8.76
N GLY A 676 -8.25 -23.54 7.98
CA GLY A 676 -6.96 -22.83 7.98
C GLY A 676 -6.73 -22.02 6.71
N CYS A 677 -6.11 -20.85 6.86
CA CYS A 677 -5.72 -19.99 5.74
C CYS A 677 -4.48 -20.47 4.96
N ASP A 678 -3.83 -21.56 5.38
CA ASP A 678 -2.60 -22.10 4.78
C ASP A 678 -2.69 -23.64 4.59
N PRO A 679 -3.48 -24.12 3.61
CA PRO A 679 -3.53 -25.53 3.22
C PRO A 679 -2.19 -26.02 2.65
N ASP A 680 -1.83 -27.30 2.89
CA ASP A 680 -0.57 -27.88 2.40
C ASP A 680 -0.50 -27.95 0.84
N ASP A 681 -1.63 -27.87 0.14
CA ASP A 681 -1.78 -27.88 -1.33
C ASP A 681 -2.05 -26.48 -1.92
N TYR A 682 -2.74 -25.60 -1.20
CA TYR A 682 -3.03 -24.20 -1.53
C TYR A 682 -2.35 -23.18 -0.58
N PRO A 683 -1.02 -23.25 -0.32
CA PRO A 683 -0.36 -22.42 0.68
C PRO A 683 -0.47 -20.92 0.37
N THR A 684 -0.53 -20.09 1.42
CA THR A 684 -0.58 -18.62 1.34
C THR A 684 0.35 -17.93 2.33
N TYR A 685 0.76 -18.57 3.43
CA TYR A 685 1.43 -17.92 4.56
C TYR A 685 2.77 -17.29 4.16
N ASP A 686 3.72 -18.09 3.66
CA ASP A 686 5.05 -17.59 3.27
C ASP A 686 4.96 -16.54 2.15
N TYR A 687 3.97 -16.67 1.26
CA TYR A 687 3.70 -15.67 0.22
C TYR A 687 3.28 -14.33 0.82
N ILE A 688 2.31 -14.33 1.74
CA ILE A 688 1.84 -13.12 2.42
C ILE A 688 2.95 -12.51 3.29
N GLN A 689 3.77 -13.32 3.98
CA GLN A 689 4.90 -12.83 4.79
C GLN A 689 5.96 -12.11 3.95
N ASN A 690 6.26 -12.59 2.75
CA ASN A 690 7.21 -11.94 1.83
C ASN A 690 6.67 -10.63 1.21
N HIS A 691 5.35 -10.40 1.31
CA HIS A 691 4.63 -9.32 0.63
C HIS A 691 3.84 -8.38 1.57
N LEU A 692 4.10 -8.41 2.90
CA LEU A 692 3.27 -7.73 3.91
C LEU A 692 2.91 -6.25 3.63
N ASN A 693 3.77 -5.50 2.95
CA ASN A 693 3.50 -4.09 2.64
C ASN A 693 2.27 -3.88 1.72
N ILE A 694 2.00 -4.76 0.75
CA ILE A 694 0.79 -4.65 -0.10
C ILE A 694 -0.49 -5.04 0.66
N TYR A 695 -0.36 -5.83 1.74
CA TYR A 695 -1.47 -6.24 2.61
C TYR A 695 -1.75 -5.28 3.77
N HIS A 696 -0.86 -4.32 4.06
CA HIS A 696 -1.01 -3.36 5.15
C HIS A 696 -0.97 -1.87 4.70
N ASN A 697 -0.62 -1.55 3.45
CA ASN A 697 -0.61 -0.16 2.95
C ASN A 697 -1.67 0.08 1.87
N MET A 698 -2.82 0.64 2.27
CA MET A 698 -3.94 1.01 1.39
C MET A 698 -3.60 2.01 0.27
N ASN A 699 -2.46 2.72 0.38
CA ASN A 699 -2.05 3.71 -0.63
C ASN A 699 -1.38 3.08 -1.86
N LEU A 700 -1.13 1.76 -1.85
CA LEU A 700 -0.54 1.03 -2.96
C LEU A 700 -1.67 0.47 -3.85
N THR A 701 -1.69 0.86 -5.11
CA THR A 701 -2.72 0.44 -6.07
C THR A 701 -2.26 -0.64 -7.05
N THR A 702 -0.95 -0.89 -7.17
CA THR A 702 -0.37 -1.96 -8.01
C THR A 702 0.74 -2.71 -7.28
N PHE A 703 1.03 -3.93 -7.70
CA PHE A 703 2.04 -4.81 -7.12
C PHE A 703 3.46 -4.20 -7.21
N GLU A 704 3.78 -3.51 -8.30
CA GLU A 704 5.07 -2.82 -8.49
C GLU A 704 5.20 -1.58 -7.60
N GLN A 705 4.11 -0.94 -7.18
CA GLN A 705 4.17 0.11 -6.15
C GLN A 705 4.59 -0.46 -4.78
N GLY A 706 4.33 -1.76 -4.54
CA GLY A 706 4.91 -2.51 -3.43
C GLY A 706 6.42 -2.79 -3.57
N GLY A 707 7.04 -2.48 -4.71
CA GLY A 707 8.45 -2.74 -4.98
C GLY A 707 8.74 -4.13 -5.56
N TYR A 708 7.70 -4.88 -5.92
CA TYR A 708 7.82 -6.21 -6.53
C TYR A 708 7.84 -6.13 -8.06
N THR A 709 7.90 -7.29 -8.73
CA THR A 709 7.86 -7.42 -10.19
C THR A 709 6.83 -8.46 -10.55
N PHE A 710 5.94 -8.13 -11.50
CA PHE A 710 4.93 -9.07 -12.00
C PHE A 710 5.59 -10.37 -12.53
N PRO A 711 5.24 -11.56 -12.02
CA PRO A 711 5.89 -12.81 -12.40
C PRO A 711 5.74 -13.13 -13.89
N LYS A 712 6.85 -13.46 -14.56
CA LYS A 712 6.81 -13.93 -15.95
C LYS A 712 6.20 -15.31 -16.06
N HIS A 713 5.64 -15.63 -17.23
CA HIS A 713 5.00 -16.91 -17.52
C HIS A 713 5.28 -17.36 -18.97
N LYS A 714 5.09 -18.65 -19.25
CA LYS A 714 5.54 -19.30 -20.51
C LYS A 714 4.99 -18.69 -21.81
N LEU A 715 3.93 -17.89 -21.77
CA LEU A 715 3.35 -17.25 -22.95
C LEU A 715 3.99 -15.89 -23.29
N THR A 716 4.53 -15.19 -22.30
CA THR A 716 5.31 -13.94 -22.48
C THR A 716 6.81 -14.22 -22.59
N GLY A 717 7.28 -15.33 -22.02
CA GLY A 717 8.62 -15.88 -22.20
C GLY A 717 9.42 -16.00 -20.90
N CYS A 718 10.26 -17.04 -20.85
CA CYS A 718 11.28 -17.26 -19.83
C CYS A 718 12.67 -17.15 -20.49
#